data_AF-A0A9E5YP55-F1
#
_entry.id   AF-A0A9E5YP55-F1
#
_cell.length_a   1.000
_cell.length_b   1.000
_cell.length_c   1.000
_cell.angle_alpha   90.00
_cell.angle_beta   90.00
_cell.angle_gamma   90.00
#
_symmetry.space_group_name_H-M   'P 1'
#
loop_
_entity.id
_entity.type
_entity.pdbx_description
1 polymer ?
#
loop_
_entity_poly.entity_id
_entity_poly.type
_entity_poly.pdbx_seq_one_letter_code
_entity_poly.pdbx_strand_id
1 'polypeptide(L)'
;MKNLLSFWSLVFFIFLIFNSLNMAAEGTLFVGLEGSTPPTYHSYMTGFPNITWINNYSFDVSGAAATPDGTIYIIEGAFTTHLYEATLLSSPQQICTISEDMSALAYGNNTLYGYSNYATPKGIYSIDTTTGAATLVLDVYTGTGFRFFALDYNPLDSLFYGYTEYGASGLYSINIDTGDMIQLTGTIPASNGQGRGMAVGDNTVYLTATRGDDGIPFFAYDISQGVGGSWVEFTNPYPNYHSTGGAAWIPNQVQTIQISGHVVGSDEPGVGLANCDVILSGDNTYQTQTDLNGDFLITEVVGNADYSLEISHAGFETYNTILQAGIVDIDLGTIELDELAYPATEVLAVVNVENTEVLLTWNSPTPDERDLESYDVYRFLEINSVIPFLWELISEGSTDTSFVDTDWILLEPDIYQYAVVAVYSNGIVAEAAFSNVVEKLQVFNPPQNLYVDHTYSFTNNIYHLYWEVPEPCNATLINYNIYVNYEVYVTVSDSLLDYVIIDAPIMPGSGESIFYVTALYENPNGESEPSNIVICFPMISSEQNIVSSANLLIGNYPNPFNPETTISFSLNTENTSLHNATAWQAEDTELIIYNLKGQKIKTLYPFPNGSLGTREVVWNGTDENNQPVSSGIYFYQLKIGNQYSETKRMLLLK
;
A
#
# COMPACT_ATOMS: atom_id res chain seq x y z
N MET A 1 13.59 -66.54 69.30
CA MET A 1 13.17 -65.15 69.61
C MET A 1 12.35 -64.67 68.43
N LYS A 2 11.03 -64.65 68.61
CA LYS A 2 10.03 -64.08 67.69
C LYS A 2 9.74 -62.64 68.14
N ASN A 3 9.36 -61.81 67.17
CA ASN A 3 8.65 -60.53 67.23
C ASN A 3 9.46 -59.22 67.31
N LEU A 4 8.85 -58.22 66.67
CA LEU A 4 9.15 -56.78 66.49
C LEU A 4 9.79 -56.49 65.11
N LEU A 5 9.12 -56.00 64.07
CA LEU A 5 7.87 -55.23 63.97
C LEU A 5 7.12 -55.60 62.67
N SER A 6 5.92 -56.15 62.79
CA SER A 6 4.89 -56.11 61.74
C SER A 6 4.19 -54.76 61.86
N PHE A 7 4.52 -53.81 60.99
CA PHE A 7 3.66 -52.66 60.74
C PHE A 7 2.74 -53.04 59.59
N TRP A 8 1.47 -53.26 59.93
CA TRP A 8 0.35 -53.49 59.02
C TRP A 8 0.27 -52.33 58.03
N SER A 9 0.23 -52.65 56.74
CA SER A 9 0.33 -51.67 55.65
C SER A 9 -1.01 -51.65 54.92
N LEU A 10 -1.96 -50.84 55.39
CA LEU A 10 -3.27 -50.75 54.76
C LEU A 10 -3.12 -50.35 53.28
N VAL A 11 -3.39 -51.28 52.36
CA VAL A 11 -3.36 -51.00 50.91
C VAL A 11 -4.77 -50.69 50.42
N PHE A 12 -4.91 -49.57 49.71
CA PHE A 12 -6.16 -49.07 49.15
C PHE A 12 -6.08 -49.14 47.62
N PHE A 13 -7.07 -49.76 46.98
CA PHE A 13 -7.19 -49.80 45.51
C PHE A 13 -8.47 -49.15 45.08
N ILE A 14 -8.42 -48.29 44.07
CA ILE A 14 -9.59 -47.63 43.49
C ILE A 14 -9.80 -48.17 42.07
N PHE A 15 -11.04 -48.44 41.66
CA PHE A 15 -11.41 -48.72 40.27
C PHE A 15 -12.87 -48.30 40.00
N LEU A 16 -13.14 -47.86 38.77
CA LEU A 16 -14.48 -47.48 38.27
C LEU A 16 -15.10 -48.66 37.50
N ILE A 17 -16.35 -48.99 37.78
CA ILE A 17 -17.11 -49.99 37.01
C ILE A 17 -18.28 -49.31 36.30
N PHE A 18 -18.31 -49.42 34.98
CA PHE A 18 -19.41 -48.94 34.14
C PHE A 18 -20.43 -50.05 33.92
N ASN A 19 -21.44 -50.16 34.80
CA ASN A 19 -22.42 -51.22 34.68
C ASN A 19 -23.58 -50.78 33.76
N SER A 20 -23.77 -51.44 32.61
CA SER A 20 -24.83 -51.08 31.65
C SER A 20 -26.23 -51.58 32.04
N LEU A 21 -26.38 -52.31 33.16
CA LEU A 21 -27.63 -52.95 33.55
C LEU A 21 -27.87 -52.84 35.08
N ASN A 22 -28.44 -51.69 35.47
CA ASN A 22 -29.22 -51.42 36.69
C ASN A 22 -28.62 -51.59 38.10
N MET A 23 -28.88 -50.54 38.90
CA MET A 23 -28.82 -50.39 40.37
C MET A 23 -27.57 -49.79 41.02
N ALA A 24 -26.59 -49.31 40.25
CA ALA A 24 -25.71 -48.24 40.72
C ALA A 24 -25.66 -47.16 39.62
N ALA A 25 -25.81 -45.90 39.98
CA ALA A 25 -25.61 -44.79 39.05
C ALA A 25 -24.19 -44.87 38.44
N GLU A 26 -24.01 -44.31 37.25
CA GLU A 26 -22.68 -44.03 36.67
C GLU A 26 -21.71 -43.56 37.77
N GLY A 27 -20.50 -44.10 37.79
CA GLY A 27 -19.49 -43.75 38.78
C GLY A 27 -19.73 -44.36 40.15
N THR A 28 -19.56 -45.67 40.30
CA THR A 28 -19.29 -46.26 41.62
C THR A 28 -17.81 -46.57 41.73
N LEU A 29 -17.14 -45.92 42.67
CA LEU A 29 -15.72 -46.11 42.97
C LEU A 29 -15.59 -47.22 44.02
N PHE A 30 -14.82 -48.26 43.75
CA PHE A 30 -14.64 -49.34 44.71
C PHE A 30 -13.30 -49.22 45.40
N VAL A 31 -13.30 -49.36 46.73
CA VAL A 31 -12.07 -49.34 47.51
C VAL A 31 -11.86 -50.66 48.27
N GLY A 32 -10.77 -51.35 47.95
CA GLY A 32 -10.31 -52.53 48.69
C GLY A 32 -9.54 -52.14 49.94
N LEU A 33 -9.77 -52.82 51.07
CA LEU A 33 -9.09 -52.62 52.35
C LEU A 33 -8.43 -53.91 52.85
N GLU A 34 -7.28 -53.81 53.52
CA GLU A 34 -6.65 -54.88 54.31
C GLU A 34 -7.33 -55.03 55.68
N GLY A 35 -7.61 -56.27 56.12
CA GLY A 35 -7.67 -56.64 57.55
C GLY A 35 -8.92 -56.23 58.38
N SER A 36 -9.56 -57.23 58.99
CA SER A 36 -10.66 -57.24 59.98
C SER A 36 -11.78 -56.19 59.89
N THR A 37 -12.94 -56.64 59.41
CA THR A 37 -14.31 -56.14 59.66
C THR A 37 -14.49 -54.68 60.10
N PRO A 38 -14.43 -53.71 59.18
CA PRO A 38 -15.26 -52.51 59.22
C PRO A 38 -16.53 -52.73 58.37
N PRO A 39 -17.66 -52.07 58.65
CA PRO A 39 -18.88 -52.21 57.86
C PRO A 39 -18.67 -51.75 56.42
N THR A 40 -19.47 -52.27 55.48
CA THR A 40 -19.62 -51.69 54.14
C THR A 40 -20.00 -50.22 54.28
N TYR A 41 -19.15 -49.32 53.79
CA TYR A 41 -19.41 -47.88 53.79
C TYR A 41 -19.85 -47.46 52.39
N HIS A 42 -20.89 -46.63 52.33
CA HIS A 42 -21.30 -45.90 51.14
C HIS A 42 -21.08 -44.41 51.40
N SER A 43 -20.28 -43.75 50.57
CA SER A 43 -20.23 -42.28 50.56
C SER A 43 -21.18 -41.76 49.47
N TYR A 44 -22.15 -40.93 49.86
CA TYR A 44 -22.97 -40.16 48.93
C TYR A 44 -22.35 -38.77 48.78
N MET A 45 -21.42 -38.60 47.84
CA MET A 45 -20.78 -37.32 47.58
C MET A 45 -21.48 -36.63 46.41
N THR A 46 -22.12 -35.49 46.65
CA THR A 46 -22.72 -34.69 45.57
C THR A 46 -21.61 -34.18 44.65
N GLY A 47 -21.66 -34.54 43.36
CA GLY A 47 -20.64 -34.16 42.37
C GLY A 47 -19.45 -35.13 42.25
N PHE A 48 -19.44 -36.25 42.98
CA PHE A 48 -18.44 -37.32 42.84
C PHE A 48 -19.11 -38.69 42.68
N PRO A 49 -18.43 -39.67 42.05
CA PRO A 49 -18.80 -41.07 42.08
C PRO A 49 -19.12 -41.56 43.51
N ASN A 50 -20.20 -42.34 43.69
CA ASN A 50 -20.49 -42.95 44.99
C ASN A 50 -19.40 -43.98 45.31
N ILE A 51 -18.66 -43.79 46.40
CA ILE A 51 -17.62 -44.74 46.81
C ILE A 51 -18.23 -45.83 47.69
N THR A 52 -18.03 -47.10 47.32
CA THR A 52 -18.39 -48.25 48.16
C THR A 52 -17.12 -48.99 48.61
N TRP A 53 -16.98 -49.14 49.92
CA TRP A 53 -15.83 -49.81 50.54
C TRP A 53 -16.15 -51.27 50.78
N ILE A 54 -15.34 -52.19 50.23
CA ILE A 54 -15.53 -53.63 50.37
C ILE A 54 -14.28 -54.25 50.97
N ASN A 55 -14.39 -54.84 52.16
CA ASN A 55 -13.31 -55.56 52.82
C ASN A 55 -13.59 -57.07 52.79
N ASN A 56 -13.14 -57.73 51.71
CA ASN A 56 -13.34 -59.17 51.51
C ASN A 56 -12.04 -59.91 51.12
N TYR A 57 -10.88 -59.27 51.23
CA TYR A 57 -9.61 -59.81 50.76
C TYR A 57 -8.75 -60.30 51.93
N SER A 58 -8.25 -61.54 51.84
CA SER A 58 -7.39 -62.16 52.88
C SER A 58 -5.90 -62.10 52.55
N PHE A 59 -5.51 -61.27 51.56
CA PHE A 59 -4.15 -61.17 51.03
C PHE A 59 -3.81 -59.75 50.57
N ASP A 60 -2.52 -59.47 50.43
CA ASP A 60 -1.99 -58.16 50.03
C ASP A 60 -2.22 -57.92 48.54
N VAL A 61 -3.21 -57.09 48.21
CA VAL A 61 -3.42 -56.67 46.83
C VAL A 61 -2.27 -55.73 46.43
N SER A 62 -1.69 -55.97 45.26
CA SER A 62 -0.61 -55.16 44.67
C SER A 62 -1.05 -54.41 43.42
N GLY A 63 -2.24 -54.70 42.89
CA GLY A 63 -2.83 -54.07 41.72
C GLY A 63 -4.23 -54.61 41.50
N ALA A 64 -5.11 -53.78 40.94
CA ALA A 64 -6.46 -54.17 40.58
C ALA A 64 -6.88 -53.44 39.31
N ALA A 65 -7.70 -54.11 38.49
CA ALA A 65 -8.31 -53.53 37.31
C ALA A 65 -9.72 -54.09 37.15
N ALA A 66 -10.65 -53.27 36.66
CA ALA A 66 -12.02 -53.70 36.42
C ALA A 66 -12.35 -53.67 34.94
N THR A 67 -13.14 -54.65 34.50
CA THR A 67 -13.70 -54.69 33.16
C THR A 67 -15.06 -53.98 33.12
N PRO A 68 -15.53 -53.56 31.92
CA PRO A 68 -16.87 -52.99 31.77
C PRO A 68 -18.02 -53.94 32.17
N ASP A 69 -17.81 -55.26 32.13
CA ASP A 69 -18.82 -56.24 32.53
C ASP A 69 -18.88 -56.50 34.04
N GLY A 70 -18.08 -55.78 34.84
CA GLY A 70 -18.06 -55.87 36.31
C GLY A 70 -17.16 -56.97 36.86
N THR A 71 -16.37 -57.62 36.01
CA THR A 71 -15.28 -58.50 36.44
C THR A 71 -14.14 -57.66 37.01
N ILE A 72 -13.56 -58.12 38.11
CA ILE A 72 -12.47 -57.45 38.81
C ILE A 72 -11.26 -58.38 38.81
N TYR A 73 -10.17 -57.94 38.18
CA TYR A 73 -8.88 -58.59 38.23
C TYR A 73 -8.03 -58.00 39.35
N ILE A 74 -7.39 -58.88 40.11
CA ILE A 74 -6.64 -58.50 41.31
C ILE A 74 -5.34 -59.29 41.31
N ILE A 75 -4.22 -58.64 41.62
CA ILE A 75 -2.94 -59.32 41.79
C ILE A 75 -2.45 -59.28 43.23
N GLU A 76 -1.82 -60.37 43.65
CA GLU A 76 -1.10 -60.48 44.91
C GLU A 76 0.42 -60.57 44.66
N GLY A 77 1.21 -59.81 45.42
CA GLY A 77 2.64 -60.08 45.63
C GLY A 77 3.62 -59.55 44.57
N ALA A 78 4.86 -59.30 45.02
CA ALA A 78 5.96 -58.69 44.25
C ALA A 78 7.05 -59.67 43.75
N PHE A 79 6.93 -60.97 44.05
CA PHE A 79 7.95 -61.98 43.72
C PHE A 79 7.36 -63.29 43.15
N THR A 80 6.04 -63.41 43.15
CA THR A 80 5.26 -64.45 42.47
C THR A 80 3.85 -63.88 42.36
N THR A 81 3.53 -63.30 41.20
CA THR A 81 2.26 -62.62 41.05
C THR A 81 1.14 -63.60 40.73
N HIS A 82 0.20 -63.78 41.67
CA HIS A 82 -1.02 -64.54 41.43
C HIS A 82 -2.10 -63.61 40.90
N LEU A 83 -2.80 -64.01 39.83
CA LEU A 83 -3.95 -63.29 39.30
C LEU A 83 -5.23 -63.92 39.84
N TYR A 84 -6.09 -63.09 40.39
CA TYR A 84 -7.40 -63.44 40.89
C TYR A 84 -8.47 -62.74 40.06
N GLU A 85 -9.59 -63.44 39.89
CA GLU A 85 -10.83 -62.92 39.31
C GLU A 85 -11.90 -62.87 40.40
N ALA A 86 -12.57 -61.73 40.50
CA ALA A 86 -13.69 -61.51 41.40
C ALA A 86 -14.83 -60.80 40.67
N THR A 87 -16.00 -60.79 41.29
CA THR A 87 -17.06 -59.83 40.99
C THR A 87 -17.37 -59.05 42.25
N LEU A 88 -18.17 -57.98 42.15
CA LEU A 88 -18.60 -57.21 43.32
C LEU A 88 -19.28 -58.03 44.41
N LEU A 89 -19.86 -59.19 44.06
CA LEU A 89 -20.63 -60.04 44.96
C LEU A 89 -19.92 -61.37 45.28
N SER A 90 -18.77 -61.65 44.65
CA SER A 90 -18.06 -62.91 44.85
C SER A 90 -16.67 -62.69 45.46
N SER A 91 -16.24 -63.64 46.29
CA SER A 91 -14.85 -63.67 46.76
C SER A 91 -13.91 -63.95 45.58
N PRO A 92 -12.74 -63.30 45.53
CA PRO A 92 -11.74 -63.55 44.49
C PRO A 92 -11.35 -65.03 44.42
N GLN A 93 -11.22 -65.53 43.20
CA GLN A 93 -10.73 -66.86 42.87
C GLN A 93 -9.43 -66.71 42.10
N GLN A 94 -8.38 -67.42 42.51
CA GLN A 94 -7.13 -67.42 41.75
C GLN A 94 -7.37 -68.11 40.40
N ILE A 95 -7.01 -67.44 39.31
CA ILE A 95 -7.19 -67.97 37.94
C ILE A 95 -5.86 -68.44 37.32
N CYS A 96 -4.75 -67.76 37.59
CA CYS A 96 -3.43 -68.17 37.12
C CYS A 96 -2.31 -67.54 37.97
N THR A 97 -1.06 -67.89 37.62
CA THR A 97 0.15 -67.19 38.09
C THR A 97 0.74 -66.46 36.90
N ILE A 98 0.96 -65.16 37.02
CA ILE A 98 1.53 -64.34 35.96
C ILE A 98 3.02 -64.67 35.84
N SER A 99 3.53 -64.76 34.61
CA SER A 99 4.93 -65.12 34.33
C SER A 99 5.95 -64.07 34.77
N GLU A 100 5.49 -62.88 35.17
CA GLU A 100 6.30 -61.71 35.54
C GLU A 100 5.71 -61.05 36.80
N ASP A 101 6.57 -60.39 37.58
CA ASP A 101 6.18 -59.74 38.83
C ASP A 101 5.51 -58.39 38.59
N MET A 102 4.19 -58.32 38.71
CA MET A 102 3.41 -57.10 38.46
C MET A 102 3.23 -56.26 39.72
N SER A 103 3.16 -54.94 39.54
CA SER A 103 3.03 -53.94 40.60
C SER A 103 1.85 -52.99 40.43
N ALA A 104 1.16 -53.05 39.29
CA ALA A 104 -0.10 -52.37 39.04
C ALA A 104 -0.83 -53.13 37.93
N LEU A 105 -2.15 -52.97 37.85
CA LEU A 105 -2.98 -53.47 36.75
C LEU A 105 -3.80 -52.33 36.16
N ALA A 106 -4.11 -52.45 34.88
CA ALA A 106 -5.11 -51.62 34.19
C ALA A 106 -5.82 -52.49 33.15
N TYR A 107 -7.09 -52.24 32.89
CA TYR A 107 -7.83 -52.95 31.84
C TYR A 107 -8.28 -51.96 30.78
N GLY A 108 -7.89 -52.21 29.54
CA GLY A 108 -8.19 -51.33 28.41
C GLY A 108 -8.14 -52.10 27.11
N ASN A 109 -8.83 -51.64 26.06
CA ASN A 109 -8.81 -52.28 24.74
C ASN A 109 -9.00 -53.82 24.78
N ASN A 110 -9.94 -54.29 25.60
CA ASN A 110 -10.23 -55.72 25.83
C ASN A 110 -9.02 -56.56 26.25
N THR A 111 -8.04 -55.94 26.89
CA THR A 111 -6.78 -56.55 27.29
C THR A 111 -6.46 -56.15 28.73
N LEU A 112 -6.05 -57.13 29.54
CA LEU A 112 -5.50 -56.84 30.85
C LEU A 112 -4.03 -56.44 30.70
N TYR A 113 -3.68 -55.27 31.22
CA TYR A 113 -2.31 -54.79 31.27
C TYR A 113 -1.81 -54.80 32.71
N GLY A 114 -0.51 -54.99 32.87
CA GLY A 114 0.19 -54.85 34.14
C GLY A 114 1.45 -54.02 33.98
N TYR A 115 1.80 -53.27 35.02
CA TYR A 115 3.10 -52.63 35.09
C TYR A 115 4.05 -53.46 35.95
N SER A 116 5.28 -53.69 35.49
CA SER A 116 6.30 -54.36 36.30
C SER A 116 7.44 -53.43 36.70
N ASN A 117 7.64 -53.29 38.02
CA ASN A 117 8.81 -52.62 38.60
C ASN A 117 10.07 -53.51 38.65
N TYR A 118 9.90 -54.82 38.45
CA TYR A 118 10.90 -55.84 38.76
C TYR A 118 11.35 -56.65 37.54
N ALA A 119 10.52 -56.73 36.49
CA ALA A 119 10.87 -57.38 35.24
C ALA A 119 12.01 -56.65 34.52
N THR A 120 12.65 -57.35 33.60
CA THR A 120 13.66 -56.77 32.69
C THR A 120 13.24 -57.07 31.26
N PRO A 121 12.80 -56.06 30.48
CA PRO A 121 12.73 -54.63 30.80
C PRO A 121 11.62 -54.24 31.81
N LYS A 122 11.65 -53.02 32.34
CA LYS A 122 10.59 -52.52 33.25
C LYS A 122 9.59 -51.72 32.45
N GLY A 123 8.33 -52.13 32.48
CA GLY A 123 7.41 -51.68 31.46
C GLY A 123 5.97 -52.06 31.71
N ILE A 124 5.15 -51.67 30.75
CA ILE A 124 3.77 -52.12 30.63
C ILE A 124 3.77 -53.41 29.82
N TYR A 125 3.10 -54.42 30.36
CA TYR A 125 2.93 -55.75 29.80
C TYR A 125 1.45 -56.02 29.55
N SER A 126 1.10 -56.70 28.46
CA SER A 126 -0.19 -57.34 28.30
C SER A 126 -0.17 -58.71 28.99
N ILE A 127 -1.29 -59.09 29.60
CA ILE A 127 -1.44 -60.32 30.38
C ILE A 127 -2.54 -61.18 29.74
N ASP A 128 -2.19 -62.39 29.36
CA ASP A 128 -3.16 -63.43 29.03
C ASP A 128 -3.74 -64.00 30.33
N THR A 129 -5.02 -63.73 30.59
CA THR A 129 -5.69 -64.13 31.83
C THR A 129 -5.87 -65.65 31.96
N THR A 130 -5.81 -66.41 30.86
CA THR A 130 -5.96 -67.87 30.85
C THR A 130 -4.64 -68.56 31.15
N THR A 131 -3.55 -68.10 30.55
CA THR A 131 -2.23 -68.75 30.67
C THR A 131 -1.32 -68.11 31.71
N GLY A 132 -1.58 -66.85 32.07
CA GLY A 132 -0.68 -66.03 32.88
C GLY A 132 0.53 -65.48 32.10
N ALA A 133 0.63 -65.72 30.79
CA ALA A 133 1.73 -65.20 29.99
C ALA A 133 1.68 -63.67 29.91
N ALA A 134 2.76 -63.02 30.36
CA ALA A 134 2.95 -61.57 30.23
C ALA A 134 3.86 -61.25 29.04
N THR A 135 3.43 -60.33 28.17
CA THR A 135 4.18 -59.89 26.98
C THR A 135 4.44 -58.39 27.07
N LEU A 136 5.70 -57.97 26.90
CA LEU A 136 6.04 -56.54 26.95
C LEU A 136 5.33 -55.76 25.83
N VAL A 137 4.71 -54.64 26.19
CA VAL A 137 4.04 -53.70 25.29
C VAL A 137 4.87 -52.43 25.15
N LEU A 138 5.29 -51.84 26.27
CA LEU A 138 6.09 -50.62 26.30
C LEU A 138 7.17 -50.70 27.39
N ASP A 139 8.42 -50.53 26.99
CA ASP A 139 9.54 -50.28 27.92
C ASP A 139 9.53 -48.78 28.27
N VAL A 140 9.12 -48.47 29.51
CA VAL A 140 9.09 -47.07 30.00
C VAL A 140 10.35 -46.71 30.77
N TYR A 141 11.33 -47.62 30.86
CA TYR A 141 12.52 -47.44 31.66
C TYR A 141 13.64 -46.78 30.85
N THR A 142 13.67 -45.44 30.87
CA THR A 142 14.71 -44.64 30.20
C THR A 142 16.00 -44.46 31.02
N GLY A 143 16.20 -45.24 32.09
CA GLY A 143 17.36 -45.10 33.00
C GLY A 143 17.17 -44.08 34.12
N THR A 144 16.00 -43.43 34.21
CA THR A 144 15.64 -42.39 35.20
C THR A 144 14.96 -42.93 36.46
N GLY A 145 14.63 -44.23 36.51
CA GLY A 145 14.10 -44.86 37.71
C GLY A 145 12.58 -44.79 37.92
N PHE A 146 11.79 -44.54 36.86
CA PHE A 146 10.32 -44.54 36.94
C PHE A 146 9.78 -45.81 37.59
N ARG A 147 8.95 -45.62 38.62
CA ARG A 147 8.20 -46.68 39.30
C ARG A 147 6.75 -46.27 39.37
N PHE A 148 5.90 -46.93 38.59
CA PHE A 148 4.46 -46.72 38.66
C PHE A 148 3.89 -47.59 39.77
N PHE A 149 3.11 -46.97 40.64
CA PHE A 149 2.43 -47.62 41.78
C PHE A 149 0.94 -47.76 41.57
N ALA A 150 0.38 -46.97 40.65
CA ALA A 150 -0.97 -47.10 40.16
C ALA A 150 -0.95 -46.85 38.65
N LEU A 151 -1.78 -47.60 37.93
CA LEU A 151 -1.96 -47.52 36.49
C LEU A 151 -3.46 -47.67 36.21
N ASP A 152 -3.99 -46.90 35.28
CA ASP A 152 -5.35 -47.11 34.78
C ASP A 152 -5.47 -46.63 33.34
N TYR A 153 -6.52 -47.05 32.63
CA TYR A 153 -6.75 -46.75 31.22
C TYR A 153 -7.99 -45.87 31.04
N ASN A 154 -7.85 -44.77 30.30
CA ASN A 154 -8.98 -43.93 29.94
C ASN A 154 -9.51 -44.30 28.54
N PRO A 155 -10.75 -44.81 28.41
CA PRO A 155 -11.30 -45.14 27.10
C PRO A 155 -11.61 -43.92 26.23
N LEU A 156 -11.72 -42.71 26.81
CA LEU A 156 -12.09 -41.50 26.06
C LEU A 156 -10.95 -40.96 25.19
N ASP A 157 -9.72 -40.96 25.70
CA ASP A 157 -8.53 -40.50 24.99
C ASP A 157 -7.60 -41.64 24.56
N SER A 158 -7.92 -42.88 24.93
CA SER A 158 -7.11 -44.08 24.67
C SER A 158 -5.71 -44.07 25.26
N LEU A 159 -5.49 -43.29 26.34
CA LEU A 159 -4.22 -43.20 27.04
C LEU A 159 -4.23 -43.98 28.35
N PHE A 160 -3.05 -44.45 28.74
CA PHE A 160 -2.81 -44.91 30.10
C PHE A 160 -2.42 -43.74 30.96
N TYR A 161 -2.87 -43.75 32.21
CA TYR A 161 -2.44 -42.82 33.23
C TYR A 161 -1.67 -43.58 34.27
N GLY A 162 -0.59 -42.98 34.76
CA GLY A 162 0.32 -43.60 35.71
C GLY A 162 0.77 -42.60 36.77
N TYR A 163 0.74 -42.99 38.04
CA TYR A 163 1.34 -42.17 39.10
C TYR A 163 2.67 -42.76 39.57
N THR A 164 3.70 -41.91 39.63
CA THR A 164 5.04 -42.30 40.08
C THR A 164 5.50 -41.52 41.31
N GLU A 165 6.13 -42.24 42.25
CA GLU A 165 6.68 -41.68 43.51
C GLU A 165 8.21 -41.48 43.45
N TYR A 166 8.90 -42.10 42.49
CA TYR A 166 10.37 -42.09 42.38
C TYR A 166 10.81 -41.55 41.02
N GLY A 167 11.90 -40.78 41.02
CA GLY A 167 12.33 -40.03 39.84
C GLY A 167 11.62 -38.66 39.80
N ALA A 168 11.08 -38.29 38.64
CA ALA A 168 10.20 -37.12 38.51
C ALA A 168 8.78 -37.50 38.97
N SER A 169 8.52 -37.40 40.27
CA SER A 169 7.23 -37.79 40.86
C SER A 169 6.05 -36.97 40.34
N GLY A 170 4.92 -37.64 40.12
CA GLY A 170 3.72 -36.99 39.59
C GLY A 170 2.81 -37.93 38.80
N LEU A 171 1.76 -37.35 38.25
CA LEU A 171 0.82 -38.01 37.34
C LEU A 171 1.30 -37.85 35.89
N TYR A 172 1.29 -38.95 35.15
CA TYR A 172 1.70 -39.00 33.75
C TYR A 172 0.56 -39.53 32.89
N SER A 173 0.38 -38.95 31.70
CA SER A 173 -0.26 -39.65 30.59
C SER A 173 0.80 -40.43 29.80
N ILE A 174 0.42 -41.61 29.33
CA ILE A 174 1.28 -42.60 28.68
C ILE A 174 0.55 -43.09 27.45
N ASN A 175 1.10 -42.80 26.27
CA ASN A 175 0.63 -43.33 25.02
C ASN A 175 1.44 -44.59 24.67
N ILE A 176 0.82 -45.77 24.77
CA ILE A 176 1.52 -47.04 24.55
C ILE A 176 1.88 -47.31 23.08
N ASP A 177 1.20 -46.67 22.13
CA ASP A 177 1.44 -46.87 20.70
C ASP A 177 2.64 -46.05 20.21
N THR A 178 2.81 -44.84 20.75
CA THR A 178 3.90 -43.91 20.38
C THR A 178 5.09 -43.98 21.34
N GLY A 179 4.85 -44.39 22.59
CA GLY A 179 5.81 -44.34 23.69
C GLY A 179 5.90 -42.97 24.37
N ASP A 180 5.08 -41.99 23.96
CA ASP A 180 5.09 -40.65 24.55
C ASP A 180 4.59 -40.68 26.01
N MET A 181 5.34 -40.00 26.88
CA MET A 181 5.00 -39.83 28.29
C MET A 181 5.04 -38.34 28.65
N ILE A 182 3.90 -37.80 29.08
CA ILE A 182 3.76 -36.38 29.44
C ILE A 182 3.41 -36.27 30.92
N GLN A 183 4.23 -35.54 31.68
CA GLN A 183 3.94 -35.21 33.06
C GLN A 183 2.82 -34.16 33.11
N LEU A 184 1.68 -34.52 33.71
CA LEU A 184 0.50 -33.66 33.81
C LEU A 184 0.55 -32.77 35.06
N THR A 185 0.99 -33.35 36.17
CA THR A 185 1.17 -32.64 37.44
C THR A 185 2.34 -33.22 38.23
N GLY A 186 2.95 -32.39 39.07
CA GLY A 186 3.99 -32.79 40.02
C GLY A 186 3.44 -33.57 41.21
N THR A 187 4.26 -33.69 42.26
CA THR A 187 3.90 -34.41 43.48
C THR A 187 2.63 -33.85 44.12
N ILE A 188 1.70 -34.73 44.51
CA ILE A 188 0.54 -34.38 45.33
C ILE A 188 0.97 -33.84 46.72
N PRO A 189 0.26 -32.84 47.29
CA PRO A 189 0.54 -32.30 48.62
C PRO A 189 0.05 -33.28 49.69
N ALA A 190 0.80 -34.36 49.89
CA ALA A 190 0.61 -35.28 51.00
C ALA A 190 1.94 -35.40 51.74
N SER A 191 1.96 -35.01 53.02
CA SER A 191 3.17 -34.92 53.84
C SER A 191 3.93 -36.25 54.00
N ASN A 192 3.32 -37.39 53.65
CA ASN A 192 3.94 -38.73 53.55
C ASN A 192 3.21 -39.67 52.56
N GLY A 193 2.36 -39.13 51.68
CA GLY A 193 1.37 -39.90 50.94
C GLY A 193 1.94 -40.64 49.73
N GLN A 194 1.64 -41.93 49.64
CA GLN A 194 1.97 -42.82 48.53
C GLN A 194 0.76 -43.01 47.64
N GLY A 195 0.88 -42.74 46.34
CA GLY A 195 -0.20 -42.97 45.38
C GLY A 195 -0.39 -44.48 45.18
N ARG A 196 -1.44 -45.08 45.76
CA ARG A 196 -1.63 -46.55 45.74
C ARG A 196 -2.84 -47.03 44.94
N GLY A 197 -3.86 -46.20 44.80
CA GLY A 197 -5.04 -46.50 44.00
C GLY A 197 -5.34 -45.37 43.02
N MET A 198 -5.71 -45.73 41.80
CA MET A 198 -6.06 -44.78 40.75
C MET A 198 -7.26 -45.30 39.96
N ALA A 199 -8.19 -44.41 39.64
CA ALA A 199 -9.19 -44.66 38.61
C ALA A 199 -9.28 -43.47 37.65
N VAL A 200 -9.60 -43.74 36.40
CA VAL A 200 -9.84 -42.73 35.39
C VAL A 200 -11.20 -42.93 34.72
N GLY A 201 -11.95 -41.84 34.60
CA GLY A 201 -13.23 -41.83 33.92
C GLY A 201 -13.75 -40.40 33.78
N ASP A 202 -14.51 -40.13 32.72
CA ASP A 202 -15.08 -38.82 32.40
C ASP A 202 -14.04 -37.69 32.45
N ASN A 203 -12.90 -37.91 31.79
CA ASN A 203 -11.74 -37.01 31.78
C ASN A 203 -11.22 -36.64 33.18
N THR A 204 -11.48 -37.45 34.21
CA THR A 204 -11.01 -37.18 35.57
C THR A 204 -10.19 -38.36 36.08
N VAL A 205 -9.00 -38.05 36.60
CA VAL A 205 -8.17 -38.99 37.35
C VAL A 205 -8.44 -38.83 38.83
N TYR A 206 -8.78 -39.92 39.49
CA TYR A 206 -8.96 -40.02 40.93
C TYR A 206 -7.80 -40.81 41.52
N LEU A 207 -7.10 -40.24 42.50
CA LEU A 207 -5.94 -40.83 43.16
C LEU A 207 -6.16 -40.95 44.66
N THR A 208 -5.74 -42.07 45.23
CA THR A 208 -5.62 -42.22 46.69
C THR A 208 -4.19 -42.20 47.16
N ALA A 209 -3.92 -41.39 48.19
CA ALA A 209 -2.66 -41.42 48.91
C ALA A 209 -2.77 -42.28 50.18
N THR A 210 -1.79 -43.13 50.44
CA THR A 210 -1.66 -43.85 51.71
C THR A 210 -0.48 -43.31 52.50
N ARG A 211 -0.71 -43.08 53.79
CA ARG A 211 0.25 -42.71 54.83
C ARG A 211 0.41 -41.20 55.07
N GLY A 212 -0.01 -40.80 56.26
CA GLY A 212 0.16 -39.49 56.83
C GLY A 212 -0.78 -39.42 58.02
N ASP A 213 -0.27 -39.04 59.19
CA ASP A 213 -1.07 -38.79 60.39
C ASP A 213 -2.06 -37.61 60.21
N ASP A 214 -2.10 -37.05 58.99
CA ASP A 214 -2.84 -35.86 58.56
C ASP A 214 -3.83 -36.19 57.42
N GLY A 215 -4.76 -37.11 57.68
CA GLY A 215 -6.10 -37.20 57.11
C GLY A 215 -6.44 -36.78 55.66
N ILE A 216 -5.58 -36.83 54.64
CA ILE A 216 -5.98 -36.48 53.27
C ILE A 216 -5.82 -37.67 52.33
N PRO A 217 -6.87 -38.50 52.09
CA PRO A 217 -6.72 -39.69 51.27
C PRO A 217 -7.09 -39.51 49.79
N PHE A 218 -7.69 -38.40 49.34
CA PHE A 218 -8.30 -38.32 48.00
C PHE A 218 -7.87 -37.09 47.19
N PHE A 219 -7.42 -37.33 45.96
CA PHE A 219 -7.00 -36.32 44.99
C PHE A 219 -7.77 -36.47 43.69
N ALA A 220 -8.18 -35.36 43.09
CA ALA A 220 -8.82 -35.34 41.78
C ALA A 220 -8.06 -34.43 40.82
N TYR A 221 -7.92 -34.89 39.58
CA TYR A 221 -7.29 -34.16 38.49
C TYR A 221 -8.18 -34.24 37.25
N ASP A 222 -8.62 -33.10 36.73
CA ASP A 222 -9.36 -33.04 35.47
C ASP A 222 -8.37 -32.97 34.30
N ILE A 223 -8.38 -34.01 33.48
CA ILE A 223 -7.50 -34.20 32.31
C ILE A 223 -7.64 -33.03 31.33
N SER A 224 -8.81 -32.42 31.21
CA SER A 224 -9.06 -31.29 30.30
C SER A 224 -8.26 -30.03 30.67
N GLN A 225 -7.77 -29.93 31.90
CA GLN A 225 -7.05 -28.77 32.41
C GLN A 225 -5.62 -28.64 31.86
N GLY A 226 -5.02 -29.72 31.37
CA GLY A 226 -3.64 -29.70 30.86
C GLY A 226 -2.56 -29.40 31.92
N VAL A 227 -1.33 -29.21 31.47
CA VAL A 227 -0.16 -29.01 32.34
C VAL A 227 -0.17 -27.63 33.03
N GLY A 228 0.44 -27.51 34.21
CA GLY A 228 0.77 -26.19 34.79
C GLY A 228 -0.27 -25.55 35.73
N GLY A 229 -0.85 -26.32 36.64
CA GLY A 229 -1.72 -25.85 37.73
C GLY A 229 -1.09 -25.91 39.12
N SER A 230 -1.94 -25.75 40.14
CA SER A 230 -1.61 -25.89 41.56
C SER A 230 -2.66 -26.73 42.27
N TRP A 231 -2.24 -27.46 43.31
CA TRP A 231 -3.17 -28.20 44.16
C TRP A 231 -3.89 -27.26 45.12
N VAL A 232 -5.22 -27.34 45.13
CA VAL A 232 -6.07 -26.63 46.08
C VAL A 232 -6.70 -27.64 47.03
N GLU A 233 -6.36 -27.53 48.31
CA GLU A 233 -6.93 -28.35 49.37
C GLU A 233 -8.41 -28.03 49.57
N PHE A 234 -9.21 -29.07 49.79
CA PHE A 234 -10.59 -28.96 50.23
C PHE A 234 -10.80 -29.80 51.49
N THR A 235 -11.66 -29.30 52.39
CA THR A 235 -12.00 -30.00 53.62
C THR A 235 -12.80 -31.26 53.31
N ASN A 236 -12.51 -32.37 54.00
CA ASN A 236 -13.32 -33.58 53.87
C ASN A 236 -14.75 -33.23 54.28
N PRO A 237 -15.75 -33.42 53.41
CA PRO A 237 -17.14 -33.09 53.73
C PRO A 237 -17.72 -33.89 54.91
N TYR A 238 -17.01 -34.90 55.45
CA TYR A 238 -17.45 -35.70 56.61
C TYR A 238 -16.34 -35.94 57.66
N PRO A 239 -16.39 -35.29 58.85
CA PRO A 239 -15.27 -35.21 59.81
C PRO A 239 -15.08 -36.40 60.77
N ASN A 240 -15.87 -37.48 60.67
CA ASN A 240 -16.01 -38.43 61.78
C ASN A 240 -14.99 -39.59 61.88
N TYR A 241 -14.02 -39.71 60.96
CA TYR A 241 -12.93 -40.68 61.10
C TYR A 241 -11.68 -40.18 60.37
N HIS A 242 -10.65 -39.77 61.14
CA HIS A 242 -9.22 -39.62 60.80
C HIS A 242 -8.82 -39.11 59.39
N SER A 243 -9.75 -38.52 58.65
CA SER A 243 -9.63 -38.01 57.30
C SER A 243 -10.15 -36.58 57.32
N THR A 244 -9.25 -35.62 57.24
CA THR A 244 -9.42 -34.17 57.31
C THR A 244 -9.60 -33.49 55.94
N GLY A 245 -9.32 -34.13 54.79
CA GLY A 245 -9.35 -33.41 53.50
C GLY A 245 -9.20 -34.21 52.21
N GLY A 246 -9.22 -33.51 51.08
CA GLY A 246 -8.74 -33.91 49.75
C GLY A 246 -8.07 -32.72 49.05
N ALA A 247 -7.52 -32.89 47.84
CA ALA A 247 -7.11 -31.76 47.01
C ALA A 247 -7.48 -31.93 45.54
N ALA A 248 -7.85 -30.83 44.88
CA ALA A 248 -8.14 -30.78 43.46
C ALA A 248 -7.03 -30.01 42.75
N TRP A 249 -6.58 -30.49 41.59
CA TRP A 249 -5.72 -29.70 40.71
C TRP A 249 -6.55 -28.59 40.05
N ILE A 250 -6.04 -27.37 40.07
CA ILE A 250 -6.65 -26.21 39.41
C ILE A 250 -5.59 -25.55 38.52
N PRO A 251 -5.89 -25.21 37.25
CA PRO A 251 -4.94 -24.53 36.38
C PRO A 251 -4.51 -23.20 37.00
N ASN A 252 -3.30 -22.74 36.69
CA ASN A 252 -2.93 -21.36 37.01
C ASN A 252 -3.95 -20.44 36.31
N GLN A 253 -4.59 -19.56 37.07
CA GLN A 253 -5.45 -18.56 36.46
C GLN A 253 -4.59 -17.66 35.59
N VAL A 254 -4.93 -17.60 34.30
CA VAL A 254 -4.33 -16.63 33.38
C VAL A 254 -4.77 -15.26 33.90
N GLN A 255 -3.84 -14.53 34.50
CA GLN A 255 -4.13 -13.20 35.00
C GLN A 255 -4.40 -12.31 33.79
N THR A 256 -5.58 -11.72 33.73
CA THR A 256 -5.94 -10.76 32.69
C THR A 256 -5.92 -9.34 33.23
N ILE A 257 -5.62 -8.39 32.35
CA ILE A 257 -5.62 -6.95 32.60
C ILE A 257 -6.56 -6.24 31.62
N GLN A 258 -6.82 -4.97 31.90
CA GLN A 258 -7.47 -4.04 30.98
C GLN A 258 -6.45 -3.09 30.36
N ILE A 259 -6.65 -2.74 29.09
CA ILE A 259 -5.88 -1.70 28.42
C ILE A 259 -6.85 -0.64 27.89
N SER A 260 -6.64 0.62 28.27
CA SER A 260 -7.46 1.76 27.85
C SER A 260 -6.61 2.87 27.25
N GLY A 261 -7.27 3.76 26.51
CA GLY A 261 -6.69 5.00 26.00
C GLY A 261 -7.74 5.90 25.39
N HIS A 262 -7.33 7.13 25.05
CA HIS A 262 -8.15 8.15 24.42
C HIS A 262 -7.45 8.62 23.15
N VAL A 263 -8.12 8.56 22.00
CA VAL A 263 -7.54 8.91 20.70
C VAL A 263 -8.11 10.24 20.23
N VAL A 264 -7.25 11.14 19.78
CA VAL A 264 -7.60 12.43 19.18
C VAL A 264 -6.88 12.58 17.84
N GLY A 265 -7.43 13.39 16.94
CA GLY A 265 -6.72 13.81 15.73
C GLY A 265 -5.85 15.04 16.01
N SER A 266 -4.74 15.17 15.29
CA SER A 266 -3.87 16.37 15.31
C SER A 266 -4.58 17.64 14.80
N ASP A 267 -5.69 17.50 14.07
CA ASP A 267 -6.53 18.57 13.54
C ASP A 267 -7.43 19.23 14.59
N GLU A 268 -8.03 18.42 15.47
CA GLU A 268 -8.79 18.87 16.64
C GLU A 268 -8.36 18.11 17.91
N PRO A 269 -7.18 18.40 18.50
CA PRO A 269 -6.66 17.66 19.66
C PRO A 269 -7.55 17.74 20.93
N GLY A 270 -8.55 18.61 20.93
CA GLY A 270 -9.53 18.75 22.00
C GLY A 270 -10.79 17.90 21.82
N VAL A 271 -10.93 17.19 20.70
CA VAL A 271 -12.10 16.37 20.34
C VAL A 271 -11.65 14.94 20.09
N GLY A 272 -12.34 13.99 20.72
CA GLY A 272 -12.04 12.56 20.58
C GLY A 272 -12.37 12.03 19.19
N LEU A 273 -11.48 11.20 18.65
CA LEU A 273 -11.60 10.61 17.32
C LEU A 273 -12.30 9.26 17.39
N ALA A 274 -13.55 9.22 16.95
CA ALA A 274 -14.41 8.05 17.01
C ALA A 274 -14.13 7.01 15.91
N ASN A 275 -14.43 5.75 16.18
CA ASN A 275 -14.29 4.62 15.23
C ASN A 275 -12.86 4.37 14.72
N CYS A 276 -11.84 4.74 15.49
CA CYS A 276 -10.48 4.28 15.24
C CYS A 276 -10.41 2.78 15.49
N ASP A 277 -9.87 2.00 14.55
CA ASP A 277 -9.60 0.59 14.74
C ASP A 277 -8.38 0.43 15.65
N VAL A 278 -8.57 -0.24 16.79
CA VAL A 278 -7.54 -0.49 17.81
C VAL A 278 -7.26 -1.99 17.84
N ILE A 279 -6.07 -2.40 17.41
CA ILE A 279 -5.65 -3.79 17.28
C ILE A 279 -4.44 -4.05 18.18
N LEU A 280 -4.56 -5.01 19.09
CA LEU A 280 -3.48 -5.46 19.96
C LEU A 280 -3.08 -6.89 19.58
N SER A 281 -1.85 -7.08 19.10
CA SER A 281 -1.36 -8.35 18.55
C SER A 281 -0.20 -8.93 19.36
N GLY A 282 -0.34 -10.19 19.77
CA GLY A 282 0.70 -11.01 20.42
C GLY A 282 0.40 -12.49 20.19
N ASP A 283 0.61 -13.35 21.19
CA ASP A 283 0.13 -14.75 21.14
C ASP A 283 -1.41 -14.84 21.02
N ASN A 284 -2.10 -13.81 21.53
CA ASN A 284 -3.53 -13.56 21.32
C ASN A 284 -3.72 -12.22 20.62
N THR A 285 -4.78 -12.09 19.83
CA THR A 285 -5.15 -10.84 19.16
C THR A 285 -6.46 -10.31 19.74
N TYR A 286 -6.46 -9.01 20.08
CA TYR A 286 -7.63 -8.29 20.58
C TYR A 286 -7.92 -7.12 19.64
N GLN A 287 -9.20 -6.83 19.43
CA GLN A 287 -9.65 -5.75 18.55
C GLN A 287 -10.83 -5.03 19.18
N THR A 288 -10.81 -3.70 19.10
CA THR A 288 -11.92 -2.84 19.49
C THR A 288 -11.90 -1.57 18.63
N GLN A 289 -12.90 -0.71 18.81
CA GLN A 289 -12.93 0.61 18.21
C GLN A 289 -13.09 1.69 19.28
N THR A 290 -12.59 2.89 19.01
CA THR A 290 -12.88 4.05 19.87
C THR A 290 -14.35 4.43 19.79
N ASP A 291 -14.91 4.87 20.93
CA ASP A 291 -16.28 5.35 21.02
C ASP A 291 -16.44 6.78 20.47
N LEU A 292 -17.63 7.37 20.62
CA LEU A 292 -17.92 8.73 20.13
C LEU A 292 -17.09 9.83 20.82
N ASN A 293 -16.48 9.55 21.97
CA ASN A 293 -15.58 10.47 22.65
C ASN A 293 -14.11 10.12 22.40
N GLY A 294 -13.78 9.20 21.50
CA GLY A 294 -12.41 8.77 21.23
C GLY A 294 -11.84 7.77 22.25
N ASP A 295 -12.62 7.29 23.20
CA ASP A 295 -12.15 6.39 24.24
C ASP A 295 -12.22 4.92 23.78
N PHE A 296 -11.22 4.11 24.15
CA PHE A 296 -11.28 2.65 23.95
C PHE A 296 -10.92 1.88 25.23
N LEU A 297 -11.45 0.66 25.32
CA LEU A 297 -11.16 -0.30 26.40
C LEU A 297 -11.07 -1.70 25.82
N ILE A 298 -9.91 -2.35 25.99
CA ILE A 298 -9.70 -3.78 25.73
C ILE A 298 -9.71 -4.49 27.08
N THR A 299 -10.57 -5.50 27.21
CA THR A 299 -10.70 -6.30 28.44
C THR A 299 -10.17 -7.71 28.22
N GLU A 300 -9.87 -8.40 29.32
CA GLU A 300 -9.41 -9.79 29.31
C GLU A 300 -8.08 -10.01 28.55
N VAL A 301 -7.22 -8.98 28.51
CA VAL A 301 -5.89 -9.08 27.90
C VAL A 301 -5.00 -9.94 28.79
N VAL A 302 -4.38 -10.98 28.24
CA VAL A 302 -3.48 -11.86 29.00
C VAL A 302 -2.26 -11.07 29.48
N GLY A 303 -2.03 -11.07 30.80
CA GLY A 303 -0.90 -10.42 31.42
C GLY A 303 0.40 -11.22 31.32
N ASN A 304 1.50 -10.60 31.73
CA ASN A 304 2.88 -11.07 31.59
C ASN A 304 3.29 -11.45 30.16
N ALA A 305 2.85 -10.66 29.17
CA ALA A 305 3.14 -10.86 27.75
C ALA A 305 3.46 -9.52 27.05
N ASP A 306 4.20 -9.60 25.94
CA ASP A 306 4.48 -8.44 25.09
C ASP A 306 3.49 -8.40 23.92
N TYR A 307 3.01 -7.20 23.58
CA TYR A 307 2.04 -6.95 22.51
C TYR A 307 2.49 -5.81 21.60
N SER A 308 2.09 -5.87 20.33
CA SER A 308 2.13 -4.74 19.40
C SER A 308 0.74 -4.11 19.34
N LEU A 309 0.64 -2.82 19.65
CA LEU A 309 -0.57 -2.02 19.50
C LEU A 309 -0.51 -1.24 18.20
N GLU A 310 -1.58 -1.34 17.41
CA GLU A 310 -1.85 -0.58 16.19
C GLU A 310 -3.17 0.17 16.36
N ILE A 311 -3.17 1.47 16.09
CA ILE A 311 -4.39 2.29 16.02
C ILE A 311 -4.45 2.94 14.65
N SER A 312 -5.55 2.75 13.93
CA SER A 312 -5.74 3.29 12.59
C SER A 312 -7.10 3.95 12.41
N HIS A 313 -7.15 4.98 11.57
CA HIS A 313 -8.37 5.65 11.14
C HIS A 313 -8.14 6.19 9.72
N ALA A 314 -9.17 6.18 8.88
CA ALA A 314 -9.07 6.78 7.55
C ALA A 314 -8.74 8.27 7.65
N GLY A 315 -7.83 8.76 6.80
CA GLY A 315 -7.35 10.15 6.85
C GLY A 315 -6.20 10.42 7.83
N PHE A 316 -5.72 9.43 8.60
CA PHE A 316 -4.65 9.62 9.59
C PHE A 316 -3.53 8.59 9.44
N GLU A 317 -2.32 8.96 9.89
CA GLU A 317 -1.20 8.05 10.05
C GLU A 317 -1.49 7.01 11.13
N THR A 318 -1.13 5.76 10.85
CA THR A 318 -1.31 4.65 11.80
C THR A 318 -0.32 4.78 12.96
N TYR A 319 -0.84 4.86 14.18
CA TYR A 319 -0.03 4.82 15.40
C TYR A 319 0.35 3.39 15.75
N ASN A 320 1.64 3.17 16.04
CA ASN A 320 2.18 1.86 16.38
C ASN A 320 3.08 1.94 17.62
N THR A 321 2.91 1.02 18.56
CA THR A 321 3.79 0.91 19.73
C THR A 321 3.86 -0.52 20.27
N ILE A 322 4.86 -0.81 21.10
CA ILE A 322 5.00 -2.10 21.79
C ILE A 322 4.64 -1.90 23.26
N LEU A 323 3.77 -2.77 23.78
CA LEU A 323 3.30 -2.77 25.15
C LEU A 323 3.77 -4.01 25.90
N GLN A 324 4.26 -3.83 27.12
CA GLN A 324 4.53 -4.94 28.04
C GLN A 324 3.36 -5.06 29.01
N ALA A 325 2.45 -5.99 28.75
CA ALA A 325 1.32 -6.27 29.62
C ALA A 325 1.83 -7.01 30.87
N GLY A 326 1.87 -6.33 32.01
CA GLY A 326 2.24 -6.93 33.30
C GLY A 326 1.06 -7.59 33.98
N ILE A 327 0.83 -7.24 35.26
CA ILE A 327 -0.28 -7.74 36.08
C ILE A 327 -1.24 -6.62 36.54
N VAL A 328 -1.04 -5.41 36.02
CA VAL A 328 -1.81 -4.20 36.35
C VAL A 328 -2.37 -3.65 35.06
N ASP A 329 -3.59 -3.10 35.13
CA ASP A 329 -4.24 -2.42 34.02
C ASP A 329 -3.36 -1.27 33.49
N ILE A 330 -3.39 -1.07 32.17
CA ILE A 330 -2.60 -0.06 31.48
C ILE A 330 -3.54 1.01 30.94
N ASP A 331 -3.32 2.25 31.36
CA ASP A 331 -3.91 3.43 30.73
C ASP A 331 -2.84 4.12 29.88
N LEU A 332 -3.07 4.18 28.58
CA LEU A 332 -2.17 4.79 27.60
C LEU A 332 -2.31 6.32 27.56
N GLY A 333 -3.32 6.89 28.23
CA GLY A 333 -3.61 8.31 28.18
C GLY A 333 -4.09 8.76 26.79
N THR A 334 -3.80 10.01 26.45
CA THR A 334 -4.15 10.59 25.15
C THR A 334 -3.12 10.23 24.08
N ILE A 335 -3.60 9.66 22.97
CA ILE A 335 -2.85 9.32 21.77
C ILE A 335 -3.33 10.25 20.66
N GLU A 336 -2.42 11.02 20.08
CA GLU A 336 -2.70 11.90 18.95
C GLU A 336 -2.34 11.17 17.65
N LEU A 337 -3.27 11.11 16.69
CA LEU A 337 -3.00 10.62 15.34
C LEU A 337 -2.72 11.81 14.41
N ASP A 338 -1.60 11.72 13.69
CA ASP A 338 -1.22 12.72 12.70
C ASP A 338 -2.11 12.58 11.46
N GLU A 339 -2.71 13.68 11.02
CA GLU A 339 -3.60 13.67 9.86
C GLU A 339 -2.80 13.65 8.55
N LEU A 340 -3.24 12.84 7.57
CA LEU A 340 -2.61 12.75 6.27
C LEU A 340 -3.00 13.94 5.39
N ALA A 341 -2.00 14.66 4.87
CA ALA A 341 -2.20 15.73 3.90
C ALA A 341 -1.88 15.24 2.48
N TYR A 342 -2.92 15.04 1.67
CA TYR A 342 -2.76 14.49 0.32
C TYR A 342 -2.30 15.57 -0.68
N PRO A 343 -1.30 15.29 -1.53
CA PRO A 343 -0.85 16.25 -2.53
C PRO A 343 -1.86 16.36 -3.69
N ALA A 344 -1.80 17.49 -4.41
CA ALA A 344 -2.45 17.60 -5.72
C ALA A 344 -1.91 16.53 -6.68
N THR A 345 -2.66 16.19 -7.72
CA THR A 345 -2.25 15.18 -8.69
C THR A 345 -2.26 15.71 -10.12
N GLU A 346 -1.55 15.03 -11.02
CA GLU A 346 -1.50 15.38 -12.46
C GLU A 346 -1.16 16.85 -12.75
N VAL A 347 -0.21 17.42 -12.00
CA VAL A 347 0.29 18.78 -12.27
C VAL A 347 0.95 18.81 -13.64
N LEU A 348 0.45 19.66 -14.53
CA LEU A 348 0.92 19.81 -15.90
C LEU A 348 1.19 21.29 -16.18
N ALA A 349 2.35 21.57 -16.76
CA ALA A 349 2.77 22.89 -17.20
C ALA A 349 2.92 22.90 -18.74
N VAL A 350 2.24 23.84 -19.41
CA VAL A 350 2.25 23.99 -20.86
C VAL A 350 2.63 25.42 -21.23
N VAL A 351 3.76 25.58 -21.92
CA VAL A 351 4.20 26.86 -22.48
C VAL A 351 3.35 27.19 -23.71
N ASN A 352 2.88 28.44 -23.84
CA ASN A 352 2.16 28.87 -25.04
C ASN A 352 3.09 28.94 -26.27
N VAL A 353 2.49 29.01 -27.47
CA VAL A 353 3.25 28.99 -28.73
C VAL A 353 4.14 30.22 -28.91
N GLU A 354 3.80 31.34 -28.28
CA GLU A 354 4.60 32.57 -28.27
C GLU A 354 5.74 32.55 -27.23
N ASN A 355 5.83 31.53 -26.37
CA ASN A 355 6.82 31.40 -25.29
C ASN A 355 6.83 32.60 -24.30
N THR A 356 5.64 33.14 -24.02
CA THR A 356 5.42 34.31 -23.15
C THR A 356 4.74 33.97 -21.83
N GLU A 357 4.02 32.86 -21.73
CA GLU A 357 3.30 32.43 -20.54
C GLU A 357 3.26 30.91 -20.39
N VAL A 358 3.02 30.43 -19.18
CA VAL A 358 2.83 29.00 -18.87
C VAL A 358 1.47 28.78 -18.23
N LEU A 359 0.66 27.92 -18.82
CA LEU A 359 -0.57 27.42 -18.20
C LEU A 359 -0.24 26.20 -17.34
N LEU A 360 -0.57 26.29 -16.06
CA LEU A 360 -0.58 25.19 -15.12
C LEU A 360 -1.99 24.67 -14.88
N THR A 361 -2.13 23.34 -14.84
CA THR A 361 -3.37 22.65 -14.46
C THR A 361 -3.05 21.47 -13.55
N TRP A 362 -3.93 21.15 -12.61
CA TRP A 362 -3.81 19.99 -11.73
C TRP A 362 -5.18 19.45 -11.34
N ASN A 363 -5.20 18.27 -10.75
CA ASN A 363 -6.37 17.68 -10.11
C ASN A 363 -6.29 17.87 -8.60
N SER A 364 -7.46 18.00 -7.97
CA SER A 364 -7.54 18.05 -6.51
C SER A 364 -7.00 16.77 -5.85
N PRO A 365 -6.50 16.86 -4.61
CA PRO A 365 -6.05 15.71 -3.85
C PRO A 365 -7.13 14.62 -3.74
N THR A 366 -6.72 13.36 -3.74
CA THR A 366 -7.61 12.21 -3.56
C THR A 366 -7.00 11.25 -2.53
N PRO A 367 -7.77 10.75 -1.56
CA PRO A 367 -9.20 10.98 -1.35
C PRO A 367 -9.53 12.39 -0.82
N ASP A 368 -10.71 12.90 -1.16
CA ASP A 368 -11.23 14.20 -0.72
C ASP A 368 -11.84 14.07 0.70
N GLU A 369 -11.00 13.68 1.65
CA GLU A 369 -11.40 13.39 3.04
C GLU A 369 -11.16 14.56 3.99
N ARG A 370 -10.40 15.56 3.55
CA ARG A 370 -9.95 16.69 4.37
C ARG A 370 -10.44 18.01 3.78
N ASP A 371 -10.75 18.98 4.64
CA ASP A 371 -11.17 20.33 4.24
C ASP A 371 -10.01 21.10 3.57
N LEU A 372 -9.85 20.89 2.27
CA LEU A 372 -8.91 21.61 1.43
C LEU A 372 -9.32 23.09 1.37
N GLU A 373 -8.42 24.00 1.74
CA GLU A 373 -8.68 25.43 1.71
C GLU A 373 -8.18 26.07 0.41
N SER A 374 -6.98 25.71 -0.03
CA SER A 374 -6.33 26.35 -1.17
C SER A 374 -5.10 25.61 -1.70
N TYR A 375 -4.44 26.20 -2.70
CA TYR A 375 -3.17 25.77 -3.27
C TYR A 375 -2.17 26.92 -3.32
N ASP A 376 -0.92 26.61 -3.01
CA ASP A 376 0.23 27.47 -3.30
C ASP A 376 0.97 26.94 -4.52
N VAL A 377 1.36 27.83 -5.42
CA VAL A 377 2.08 27.50 -6.66
C VAL A 377 3.46 28.11 -6.60
N TYR A 378 4.46 27.26 -6.84
CA TYR A 378 5.87 27.61 -6.82
C TYR A 378 6.51 27.38 -8.18
N ARG A 379 7.49 28.23 -8.53
CA ARG A 379 8.34 28.11 -9.71
C ARG A 379 9.81 28.03 -9.29
N PHE A 380 10.58 27.18 -9.97
CA PHE A 380 12.02 27.06 -9.74
C PHE A 380 12.74 26.49 -10.96
N LEU A 381 14.06 26.65 -11.00
CA LEU A 381 14.91 25.95 -11.95
C LEU A 381 14.90 24.46 -11.62
N GLU A 382 14.78 23.58 -12.62
CA GLU A 382 14.67 22.12 -12.44
C GLU A 382 15.80 21.53 -11.56
N ILE A 383 17.02 22.09 -11.69
CA ILE A 383 18.18 21.72 -10.87
C ILE A 383 18.00 21.97 -9.36
N ASN A 384 17.05 22.82 -8.98
CA ASN A 384 16.72 23.18 -7.58
C ASN A 384 15.47 22.44 -7.05
N SER A 385 14.97 21.42 -7.76
CA SER A 385 13.79 20.63 -7.37
C SER A 385 13.88 19.98 -5.99
N VAL A 386 15.07 19.83 -5.41
CA VAL A 386 15.28 19.29 -4.05
C VAL A 386 15.60 20.36 -2.99
N ILE A 387 15.49 21.64 -3.35
CA ILE A 387 15.92 22.77 -2.51
C ILE A 387 14.77 23.81 -2.36
N PRO A 388 13.75 23.55 -1.52
CA PRO A 388 12.54 24.37 -1.45
C PRO A 388 12.76 25.85 -1.12
N PHE A 389 13.81 26.20 -0.39
CA PHE A 389 14.10 27.62 -0.08
C PHE A 389 14.58 28.43 -1.29
N LEU A 390 14.89 27.78 -2.41
CA LEU A 390 15.20 28.42 -3.69
C LEU A 390 13.96 28.54 -4.60
N TRP A 391 12.80 28.04 -4.17
CA TRP A 391 11.58 28.15 -4.94
C TRP A 391 10.94 29.52 -4.76
N GLU A 392 10.39 30.05 -5.84
CA GLU A 392 9.67 31.29 -5.86
C GLU A 392 8.17 31.01 -5.73
N LEU A 393 7.51 31.57 -4.71
CA LEU A 393 6.06 31.54 -4.57
C LEU A 393 5.44 32.52 -5.57
N ILE A 394 4.69 32.01 -6.55
CA ILE A 394 4.08 32.81 -7.63
C ILE A 394 2.55 32.92 -7.52
N SER A 395 1.93 32.07 -6.70
CA SER A 395 0.52 32.17 -6.32
C SER A 395 0.34 31.60 -4.91
N GLU A 396 -0.35 32.33 -4.04
CA GLU A 396 -0.63 31.93 -2.66
C GLU A 396 -2.14 31.85 -2.45
N GLY A 397 -2.63 30.79 -1.81
CA GLY A 397 -4.03 30.70 -1.39
C GLY A 397 -5.05 30.59 -2.53
N SER A 398 -4.69 29.99 -3.67
CA SER A 398 -5.58 29.82 -4.81
C SER A 398 -6.61 28.70 -4.57
N THR A 399 -7.89 28.92 -4.85
CA THR A 399 -8.92 27.86 -4.83
C THR A 399 -9.12 27.19 -6.19
N ASP A 400 -8.56 27.76 -7.25
CA ASP A 400 -8.67 27.22 -8.61
C ASP A 400 -7.71 26.04 -8.81
N THR A 401 -8.02 25.16 -9.76
CA THR A 401 -7.16 24.03 -10.18
C THR A 401 -6.34 24.33 -11.43
N SER A 402 -6.16 25.62 -11.72
CA SER A 402 -5.34 26.10 -12.82
C SER A 402 -4.75 27.46 -12.49
N PHE A 403 -3.57 27.75 -13.02
CA PHE A 403 -2.88 29.02 -12.86
C PHE A 403 -2.14 29.40 -14.15
N VAL A 404 -2.07 30.69 -14.49
CA VAL A 404 -1.30 31.17 -15.64
C VAL A 404 -0.14 32.03 -15.14
N ASP A 405 1.08 31.54 -15.35
CA ASP A 405 2.30 32.29 -15.08
C ASP A 405 2.61 33.22 -16.25
N THR A 406 2.19 34.49 -16.12
CA THR A 406 2.45 35.56 -17.09
C THR A 406 3.82 36.20 -16.90
N ASP A 407 4.49 35.97 -15.77
CA ASP A 407 5.85 36.45 -15.50
C ASP A 407 6.90 35.60 -16.23
N TRP A 408 6.51 34.47 -16.81
CA TRP A 408 7.35 33.65 -17.69
C TRP A 408 8.08 34.45 -18.78
N ILE A 409 7.47 35.53 -19.30
CA ILE A 409 8.09 36.41 -20.30
C ILE A 409 9.35 37.11 -19.79
N LEU A 410 9.45 37.32 -18.47
CA LEU A 410 10.55 38.04 -17.81
C LEU A 410 11.69 37.11 -17.38
N LEU A 411 11.51 35.79 -17.49
CA LEU A 411 12.50 34.81 -17.04
C LEU A 411 13.64 34.65 -18.04
N GLU A 412 14.82 34.34 -17.48
CA GLU A 412 15.99 33.99 -18.27
C GLU A 412 15.82 32.60 -18.91
N PRO A 413 16.44 32.35 -20.08
CA PRO A 413 16.42 31.04 -20.72
C PRO A 413 17.08 29.96 -19.87
N ASP A 414 16.28 28.99 -19.43
CA ASP A 414 16.71 27.82 -18.66
C ASP A 414 15.57 26.78 -18.61
N ILE A 415 15.79 25.67 -17.88
CA ILE A 415 14.78 24.64 -17.62
C ILE A 415 14.11 24.90 -16.27
N TYR A 416 12.80 25.09 -16.32
CA TYR A 416 11.97 25.35 -15.14
C TYR A 416 11.05 24.18 -14.84
N GLN A 417 10.65 24.10 -13.59
CA GLN A 417 9.62 23.20 -13.10
C GLN A 417 8.77 23.94 -12.06
N TYR A 418 7.57 23.45 -11.85
CA TYR A 418 6.64 24.02 -10.88
C TYR A 418 6.25 22.99 -9.84
N ALA A 419 5.87 23.48 -8.67
CA ALA A 419 5.25 22.70 -7.62
C ALA A 419 3.91 23.31 -7.23
N VAL A 420 2.91 22.46 -7.00
CA VAL A 420 1.63 22.81 -6.41
C VAL A 420 1.55 22.15 -5.04
N VAL A 421 1.32 22.95 -4.01
CA VAL A 421 1.20 22.50 -2.62
C VAL A 421 -0.24 22.71 -2.18
N ALA A 422 -0.92 21.62 -1.80
CA ALA A 422 -2.25 21.71 -1.24
C ALA A 422 -2.17 22.21 0.21
N VAL A 423 -2.99 23.22 0.53
CA VAL A 423 -3.07 23.84 1.85
C VAL A 423 -4.44 23.52 2.44
N TYR A 424 -4.42 22.92 3.62
CA TYR A 424 -5.61 22.51 4.33
C TYR A 424 -5.85 23.35 5.58
N SER A 425 -7.01 23.16 6.20
CA SER A 425 -7.37 23.74 7.50
C SER A 425 -6.25 23.61 8.54
N ASN A 426 -6.18 24.59 9.45
CA ASN A 426 -5.15 24.70 10.49
C ASN A 426 -3.71 24.86 9.98
N GLY A 427 -3.51 25.18 8.69
CA GLY A 427 -2.21 25.50 8.11
C GLY A 427 -1.33 24.28 7.82
N ILE A 428 -1.93 23.09 7.76
CA ILE A 428 -1.23 21.87 7.32
C ILE A 428 -1.07 21.92 5.80
N VAL A 429 0.13 21.61 5.33
CA VAL A 429 0.46 21.57 3.92
C VAL A 429 0.81 20.15 3.49
N ALA A 430 0.35 19.75 2.31
CA ALA A 430 0.74 18.48 1.71
C ALA A 430 2.19 18.50 1.20
N GLU A 431 2.69 17.34 0.82
CA GLU A 431 3.88 17.28 -0.02
C GLU A 431 3.66 18.02 -1.35
N ALA A 432 4.75 18.52 -1.93
CA ALA A 432 4.72 19.23 -3.20
C ALA A 432 4.44 18.28 -4.37
N ALA A 433 3.42 18.60 -5.17
CA ALA A 433 3.14 17.93 -6.43
C ALA A 433 3.87 18.64 -7.58
N PHE A 434 4.74 17.93 -8.29
CA PHE A 434 5.59 18.51 -9.33
C PHE A 434 4.96 18.43 -10.72
N SER A 435 5.13 19.51 -11.50
CA SER A 435 4.80 19.50 -12.93
C SER A 435 5.81 18.70 -13.76
N ASN A 436 5.52 18.48 -15.03
CA ASN A 436 6.57 18.23 -16.03
C ASN A 436 7.54 19.42 -16.09
N VAL A 437 8.74 19.17 -16.61
CA VAL A 437 9.72 20.23 -16.90
C VAL A 437 9.29 21.01 -18.13
N VAL A 438 9.56 22.32 -18.14
CA VAL A 438 9.35 23.21 -19.29
C VAL A 438 10.60 24.02 -19.56
N GLU A 439 10.91 24.24 -20.84
CA GLU A 439 12.11 24.96 -21.27
C GLU A 439 11.75 26.38 -21.70
N LYS A 440 12.43 27.37 -21.11
CA LYS A 440 12.40 28.75 -21.58
C LYS A 440 13.43 28.92 -22.68
N LEU A 441 12.97 29.00 -23.92
CA LEU A 441 13.87 29.20 -25.07
C LEU A 441 14.43 30.62 -25.13
N GLN A 442 15.69 30.73 -25.55
CA GLN A 442 16.31 32.01 -25.92
C GLN A 442 15.60 32.59 -27.15
N VAL A 443 15.20 33.85 -27.06
CA VAL A 443 14.67 34.61 -28.20
C VAL A 443 15.81 35.39 -28.87
N PHE A 444 15.92 35.24 -30.20
CA PHE A 444 16.88 35.95 -31.04
C PHE A 444 16.14 36.93 -31.95
N ASN A 445 16.40 38.23 -31.80
CA ASN A 445 15.68 39.25 -32.56
C ASN A 445 16.15 39.29 -34.03
N PRO A 446 15.23 39.42 -35.00
CA PRO A 446 15.59 39.46 -36.42
C PRO A 446 16.01 40.87 -36.88
N PRO A 447 16.79 40.96 -37.98
CA PRO A 447 17.07 42.24 -38.65
C PRO A 447 15.78 42.91 -39.12
N GLN A 448 15.74 44.24 -39.06
CA GLN A 448 14.56 45.04 -39.38
C GLN A 448 14.68 45.69 -40.76
N ASN A 449 13.55 46.02 -41.39
CA ASN A 449 13.48 46.88 -42.57
C ASN A 449 14.44 46.53 -43.73
N LEU A 450 14.50 45.26 -44.15
CA LEU A 450 15.25 44.86 -45.33
C LEU A 450 14.69 45.53 -46.60
N TYR A 451 15.55 46.20 -47.37
CA TYR A 451 15.22 46.74 -48.68
C TYR A 451 16.39 46.64 -49.67
N VAL A 452 16.08 46.78 -50.96
CA VAL A 452 17.05 46.82 -52.05
C VAL A 452 17.14 48.26 -52.57
N ASP A 453 18.35 48.81 -52.66
CA ASP A 453 18.56 50.10 -53.32
C ASP A 453 18.64 49.91 -54.83
N HIS A 454 17.70 50.54 -55.54
CA HIS A 454 17.58 50.48 -57.00
C HIS A 454 18.37 51.58 -57.74
N THR A 455 19.18 52.36 -57.03
CA THR A 455 19.90 53.52 -57.58
C THR A 455 21.21 53.12 -58.27
N TYR A 456 21.74 51.93 -57.99
CA TYR A 456 22.95 51.39 -58.61
C TYR A 456 22.61 50.53 -59.83
N SER A 457 23.31 50.79 -60.93
CA SER A 457 23.01 50.33 -62.29
C SER A 457 22.87 48.80 -62.45
N PHE A 458 21.69 48.37 -62.92
CA PHE A 458 21.27 46.99 -63.24
C PHE A 458 21.95 46.37 -64.48
N THR A 459 23.26 46.48 -64.63
CA THR A 459 23.93 45.91 -65.80
C THR A 459 24.37 44.46 -65.64
N ASN A 460 24.29 43.83 -64.44
CA ASN A 460 24.85 42.48 -64.19
C ASN A 460 24.15 41.65 -63.07
N ASN A 461 22.85 41.77 -62.79
CA ASN A 461 22.18 41.05 -61.66
C ASN A 461 22.76 41.33 -60.25
N ILE A 462 23.34 42.51 -60.07
CA ILE A 462 23.93 42.94 -58.80
C ILE A 462 22.87 43.69 -57.99
N TYR A 463 22.64 43.25 -56.75
CA TYR A 463 21.71 43.87 -55.80
C TYR A 463 22.45 44.44 -54.58
N HIS A 464 22.05 45.63 -54.15
CA HIS A 464 22.54 46.27 -52.93
C HIS A 464 21.47 46.13 -51.85
N LEU A 465 21.71 45.27 -50.86
CA LEU A 465 20.80 45.04 -49.74
C LEU A 465 21.17 45.91 -48.54
N TYR A 466 20.14 46.48 -47.92
CA TYR A 466 20.21 47.29 -46.71
C TYR A 466 19.19 46.77 -45.71
N TRP A 467 19.55 46.73 -44.43
CA TRP A 467 18.65 46.41 -43.33
C TRP A 467 19.07 47.20 -42.10
N GLU A 468 18.17 47.32 -41.14
CA GLU A 468 18.44 47.86 -39.81
C GLU A 468 18.85 46.73 -38.87
N VAL A 469 19.79 47.04 -37.96
CA VAL A 469 20.26 46.09 -36.94
C VAL A 469 19.09 45.57 -36.11
N PRO A 470 19.11 44.30 -35.68
CA PRO A 470 18.09 43.75 -34.80
C PRO A 470 17.95 44.56 -33.52
N GLU A 471 16.73 44.60 -32.96
CA GLU A 471 16.54 45.08 -31.59
C GLU A 471 17.41 44.26 -30.63
N PRO A 472 18.00 44.87 -29.57
CA PRO A 472 18.85 44.14 -28.63
C PRO A 472 18.12 42.97 -27.96
N CYS A 473 18.78 41.82 -27.85
CA CYS A 473 18.36 40.69 -27.02
C CYS A 473 19.50 40.24 -26.10
N ASN A 474 19.25 39.27 -25.22
CA ASN A 474 20.26 38.71 -24.31
C ASN A 474 21.22 37.74 -25.02
N ALA A 475 21.77 38.16 -26.15
CA ALA A 475 22.77 37.43 -26.93
C ALA A 475 23.66 38.41 -27.71
N THR A 476 24.89 38.03 -28.02
CA THR A 476 25.85 38.90 -28.73
C THR A 476 25.71 38.70 -30.24
N LEU A 477 25.30 39.74 -30.98
CA LEU A 477 25.24 39.71 -32.44
C LEU A 477 26.66 39.59 -33.04
N ILE A 478 26.87 38.62 -33.91
CA ILE A 478 28.18 38.36 -34.51
C ILE A 478 28.19 38.48 -36.04
N ASN A 479 27.14 37.99 -36.70
CA ASN A 479 27.06 37.90 -38.16
C ASN A 479 25.60 37.98 -38.63
N TYR A 480 25.41 38.09 -39.93
CA TYR A 480 24.13 37.92 -40.62
C TYR A 480 24.25 36.83 -41.68
N ASN A 481 23.24 35.98 -41.81
CA ASN A 481 23.09 35.13 -43.00
C ASN A 481 22.16 35.85 -43.98
N ILE A 482 22.62 36.02 -45.22
CA ILE A 482 21.77 36.47 -46.31
C ILE A 482 21.32 35.26 -47.10
N TYR A 483 20.01 35.09 -47.17
CA TYR A 483 19.38 34.03 -47.93
C TYR A 483 18.96 34.57 -49.29
N VAL A 484 19.28 33.79 -50.32
CA VAL A 484 18.79 33.99 -51.68
C VAL A 484 18.04 32.72 -52.04
N ASN A 485 16.76 32.84 -52.42
CA ASN A 485 15.98 31.70 -52.90
C ASN A 485 15.93 30.52 -51.90
N TYR A 486 15.84 30.84 -50.60
CA TYR A 486 15.82 29.90 -49.47
C TYR A 486 17.14 29.18 -49.15
N GLU A 487 18.24 29.51 -49.83
CA GLU A 487 19.57 29.01 -49.52
C GLU A 487 20.45 30.15 -48.97
N VAL A 488 21.31 29.83 -47.99
CA VAL A 488 22.31 30.79 -47.51
C VAL A 488 23.26 31.11 -48.65
N TYR A 489 23.24 32.36 -49.10
CA TYR A 489 24.16 32.84 -50.14
C TYR A 489 25.50 33.23 -49.54
N VAL A 490 25.47 34.03 -48.46
CA VAL A 490 26.69 34.49 -47.77
C VAL A 490 26.41 34.82 -46.32
N THR A 491 27.41 34.59 -45.47
CA THR A 491 27.45 35.06 -44.08
C THR A 491 28.38 36.26 -43.99
N VAL A 492 27.90 37.36 -43.42
CA VAL A 492 28.68 38.61 -43.27
C VAL A 492 28.83 38.98 -41.80
N SER A 493 29.95 39.60 -41.43
CA SER A 493 30.17 40.09 -40.08
C SER A 493 29.30 41.29 -39.77
N ASP A 494 28.83 41.40 -38.51
CA ASP A 494 28.08 42.57 -38.02
C ASP A 494 28.86 43.90 -38.11
N SER A 495 30.19 43.84 -38.30
CA SER A 495 31.03 45.03 -38.53
C SER A 495 30.82 45.73 -39.89
N LEU A 496 30.06 45.15 -40.83
CA LEU A 496 29.73 45.71 -42.14
C LEU A 496 28.34 46.37 -42.11
N LEU A 497 28.26 47.63 -41.68
CA LEU A 497 26.98 48.30 -41.38
C LEU A 497 26.35 49.12 -42.53
N ASP A 498 26.96 49.22 -43.71
CA ASP A 498 26.45 50.15 -44.73
C ASP A 498 25.61 49.47 -45.83
N TYR A 499 25.99 48.29 -46.35
CA TYR A 499 25.21 47.47 -47.30
C TYR A 499 25.99 46.21 -47.69
N VAL A 500 25.30 45.19 -48.23
CA VAL A 500 25.94 44.04 -48.90
C VAL A 500 25.60 44.02 -50.38
N ILE A 501 26.64 43.84 -51.21
CA ILE A 501 26.51 43.66 -52.66
C ILE A 501 26.42 42.17 -52.96
N ILE A 502 25.35 41.77 -53.64
CA ILE A 502 25.11 40.37 -54.01
C ILE A 502 25.00 40.25 -55.52
N ASP A 503 25.79 39.35 -56.10
CA ASP A 503 25.60 38.86 -57.47
C ASP A 503 24.75 37.58 -57.39
N ALA A 504 23.43 37.76 -57.45
CA ALA A 504 22.48 36.67 -57.25
C ALA A 504 22.10 36.04 -58.60
N PRO A 505 22.28 34.72 -58.77
CA PRO A 505 21.77 34.03 -59.95
C PRO A 505 20.23 34.05 -59.93
N ILE A 506 19.64 34.39 -61.08
CA ILE A 506 18.19 34.38 -61.29
C ILE A 506 17.67 32.94 -61.14
N MET A 507 16.56 32.73 -60.42
CA MET A 507 15.90 31.41 -60.39
C MET A 507 15.54 30.94 -61.81
N PRO A 508 15.90 29.71 -62.22
CA PRO A 508 15.46 29.16 -63.49
C PRO A 508 13.94 28.99 -63.51
N GLY A 509 13.24 29.76 -64.35
CA GLY A 509 11.82 29.55 -64.66
C GLY A 509 10.84 30.62 -64.17
N SER A 510 11.16 31.39 -63.13
CA SER A 510 10.31 32.50 -62.64
C SER A 510 10.87 33.89 -62.96
N GLY A 511 12.19 34.02 -63.12
CA GLY A 511 12.87 35.32 -63.29
C GLY A 511 13.09 36.07 -61.97
N GLU A 512 12.47 35.66 -60.87
CA GLU A 512 12.54 36.38 -59.59
C GLU A 512 13.73 35.96 -58.72
N SER A 513 14.17 36.85 -57.83
CA SER A 513 15.12 36.57 -56.74
C SER A 513 14.50 36.99 -55.41
N ILE A 514 14.43 36.06 -54.44
CA ILE A 514 13.89 36.29 -53.10
C ILE A 514 15.04 36.50 -52.12
N PHE A 515 14.99 37.56 -51.33
CA PHE A 515 15.97 37.91 -50.32
C PHE A 515 15.33 38.00 -48.92
N TYR A 516 15.99 37.44 -47.93
CA TYR A 516 15.75 37.72 -46.51
C TYR A 516 17.06 37.56 -45.74
N VAL A 517 17.13 38.18 -44.56
CA VAL A 517 18.32 38.18 -43.71
C VAL A 517 17.95 37.66 -42.32
N THR A 518 18.80 36.82 -41.75
CA THR A 518 18.73 36.42 -40.34
C THR A 518 19.97 36.92 -39.61
N ALA A 519 19.84 37.14 -38.30
CA ALA A 519 20.93 37.49 -37.42
C ALA A 519 21.49 36.24 -36.73
N LEU A 520 22.81 36.14 -36.66
CA LEU A 520 23.52 35.08 -35.94
C LEU A 520 24.11 35.65 -34.65
N TYR A 521 23.86 34.95 -33.56
CA TYR A 521 24.26 35.34 -32.22
C TYR A 521 25.23 34.34 -31.60
N GLU A 522 26.03 34.83 -30.65
CA GLU A 522 26.90 34.05 -29.76
C GLU A 522 26.57 34.37 -28.30
N ASN A 523 26.76 33.40 -27.41
CA ASN A 523 26.49 33.50 -25.97
C ASN A 523 25.03 33.93 -25.63
N PRO A 524 24.03 33.05 -25.84
CA PRO A 524 24.12 31.71 -26.43
C PRO A 524 24.10 31.72 -27.97
N ASN A 525 24.50 30.61 -28.58
CA ASN A 525 24.56 30.48 -30.03
C ASN A 525 23.17 30.26 -30.63
N GLY A 526 22.82 31.03 -31.66
CA GLY A 526 21.58 30.79 -32.40
C GLY A 526 21.40 31.72 -33.58
N GLU A 527 20.34 31.47 -34.34
CA GLU A 527 19.93 32.22 -35.51
C GLU A 527 18.53 32.77 -35.26
N SER A 528 18.30 34.04 -35.59
CA SER A 528 16.98 34.65 -35.49
C SER A 528 16.01 34.13 -36.53
N GLU A 529 14.73 34.45 -36.33
CA GLU A 529 13.74 34.48 -37.42
C GLU A 529 14.20 35.37 -38.59
N PRO A 530 13.61 35.24 -39.79
CA PRO A 530 13.96 36.08 -40.93
C PRO A 530 13.43 37.51 -40.78
N SER A 531 14.14 38.46 -41.40
CA SER A 531 13.63 39.80 -41.69
C SER A 531 12.37 39.76 -42.57
N ASN A 532 11.82 40.92 -42.92
CA ASN A 532 10.88 40.99 -44.03
C ASN A 532 11.52 40.47 -45.34
N ILE A 533 10.70 39.89 -46.21
CA ILE A 533 11.14 39.32 -47.49
C ILE A 533 11.09 40.39 -48.59
N VAL A 534 12.15 40.46 -49.41
CA VAL A 534 12.23 41.30 -50.60
C VAL A 534 12.26 40.43 -51.86
N ILE A 535 11.47 40.77 -52.87
CA ILE A 535 11.42 40.05 -54.15
C ILE A 535 11.87 41.00 -55.27
N CYS A 536 12.84 40.56 -56.07
CA CYS A 536 13.38 41.31 -57.20
C CYS A 536 13.13 40.61 -58.53
N PHE A 537 12.96 41.39 -59.59
CA PHE A 537 12.76 40.94 -60.97
C PHE A 537 13.93 41.38 -61.86
N PRO A 538 14.28 40.64 -62.92
CA PRO A 538 15.37 41.02 -63.80
C PRO A 538 14.88 42.06 -64.81
N MET A 539 15.62 43.16 -64.99
CA MET A 539 15.39 44.07 -66.12
C MET A 539 15.98 43.46 -67.40
N ILE A 540 15.13 43.18 -68.39
CA ILE A 540 15.60 42.91 -69.76
C ILE A 540 16.00 44.24 -70.39
N SER A 541 17.29 44.40 -70.70
CA SER A 541 17.80 45.60 -71.35
C SER A 541 17.27 45.73 -72.78
N SER A 542 16.44 46.74 -73.03
CA SER A 542 16.40 47.41 -74.34
C SER A 542 16.71 48.89 -74.13
N GLU A 543 17.53 49.43 -75.03
CA GLU A 543 18.20 50.73 -74.89
C GLU A 543 17.23 51.92 -74.67
N GLN A 544 17.66 52.82 -73.78
CA GLN A 544 17.15 54.18 -73.53
C GLN A 544 15.66 54.33 -73.14
N ASN A 545 15.39 54.44 -71.83
CA ASN A 545 14.78 55.65 -71.23
C ASN A 545 14.70 55.51 -69.71
N ILE A 546 15.35 56.41 -68.99
CA ILE A 546 15.20 56.59 -67.55
C ILE A 546 13.80 57.18 -67.33
N VAL A 547 12.93 56.45 -66.62
CA VAL A 547 11.76 57.04 -65.97
C VAL A 547 11.99 56.95 -64.47
N SER A 548 12.24 58.10 -63.88
CA SER A 548 12.21 58.30 -62.44
C SER A 548 10.80 58.05 -61.90
N SER A 549 10.71 57.16 -60.91
CA SER A 549 9.81 57.22 -59.75
C SER A 549 8.39 57.78 -59.97
N ALA A 550 7.41 56.87 -60.08
CA ALA A 550 6.11 57.06 -59.45
C ALA A 550 5.48 55.69 -59.15
N ASN A 551 5.35 55.33 -57.87
CA ASN A 551 4.47 54.24 -57.42
C ASN A 551 3.05 54.53 -57.92
N LEU A 552 2.65 53.98 -59.06
CA LEU A 552 1.30 54.21 -59.59
C LEU A 552 0.28 53.48 -58.73
N LEU A 553 0.54 52.25 -58.29
CA LEU A 553 -0.28 51.55 -57.31
C LEU A 553 0.16 51.99 -55.91
N ILE A 554 -0.67 52.74 -55.22
CA ILE A 554 -0.35 53.31 -53.91
C ILE A 554 -0.46 52.20 -52.86
N GLY A 555 -1.59 51.50 -52.82
CA GLY A 555 -1.82 50.42 -51.87
C GLY A 555 -3.32 50.20 -51.64
N ASN A 556 -3.65 49.41 -50.64
CA ASN A 556 -5.03 49.19 -50.23
C ASN A 556 -5.19 49.45 -48.73
N TYR A 557 -6.27 50.13 -48.34
CA TYR A 557 -6.60 50.39 -46.95
C TYR A 557 -8.11 50.21 -46.68
N PRO A 558 -8.50 49.53 -45.59
CA PRO A 558 -7.63 48.85 -44.62
C PRO A 558 -6.94 47.59 -45.19
N ASN A 559 -5.85 47.14 -44.57
CA ASN A 559 -5.17 45.87 -44.85
C ASN A 559 -4.44 45.39 -43.57
N PRO A 560 -4.94 44.35 -42.86
CA PRO A 560 -6.04 43.46 -43.22
C PRO A 560 -7.41 44.16 -43.25
N PHE A 561 -8.39 43.60 -43.97
CA PHE A 561 -9.72 44.19 -44.13
C PHE A 561 -10.87 43.19 -43.97
N ASN A 562 -12.07 43.67 -43.65
CA ASN A 562 -13.28 42.84 -43.51
C ASN A 562 -14.57 43.64 -43.85
N PRO A 563 -15.34 43.26 -44.89
CA PRO A 563 -14.93 42.56 -46.10
C PRO A 563 -14.46 43.54 -47.19
N GLU A 564 -14.37 44.85 -46.90
CA GLU A 564 -14.04 45.88 -47.89
C GLU A 564 -12.68 46.55 -47.68
N THR A 565 -11.97 46.77 -48.79
CA THR A 565 -10.72 47.56 -48.85
C THR A 565 -10.76 48.48 -50.06
N THR A 566 -10.15 49.66 -49.92
CA THR A 566 -10.05 50.64 -50.99
C THR A 566 -8.65 50.58 -51.59
N ILE A 567 -8.56 50.19 -52.85
CA ILE A 567 -7.31 50.12 -53.62
C ILE A 567 -7.08 51.47 -54.31
N SER A 568 -5.98 52.13 -53.95
CA SER A 568 -5.61 53.46 -54.44
C SER A 568 -4.49 53.38 -55.47
N PHE A 569 -4.62 54.15 -56.56
CA PHE A 569 -3.58 54.28 -57.59
C PHE A 569 -3.63 55.67 -58.25
N SER A 570 -2.56 56.13 -58.91
CA SER A 570 -2.46 57.48 -59.47
C SER A 570 -1.94 57.52 -60.89
N LEU A 571 -2.72 58.09 -61.82
CA LEU A 571 -2.33 58.33 -63.21
C LEU A 571 -2.32 59.84 -63.48
N ASN A 572 -1.21 60.43 -63.91
CA ASN A 572 -1.08 61.86 -64.21
C ASN A 572 -0.50 62.08 -65.63
N THR A 573 -0.47 63.32 -66.12
CA THR A 573 0.02 63.59 -67.48
C THR A 573 1.51 63.34 -67.64
N GLU A 574 2.30 63.42 -66.56
CA GLU A 574 3.76 63.28 -66.59
C GLU A 574 4.21 61.81 -66.64
N ASN A 575 3.49 60.91 -65.95
CA ASN A 575 3.71 59.46 -66.02
C ASN A 575 2.99 58.78 -67.22
N THR A 576 2.17 59.52 -67.98
CA THR A 576 1.66 59.10 -69.30
C THR A 576 2.42 59.71 -70.50
N SER A 577 3.41 60.56 -70.26
CA SER A 577 4.16 61.29 -71.31
C SER A 577 5.40 60.54 -71.82
N LEU A 578 5.28 59.24 -72.06
CA LEU A 578 6.27 58.48 -72.81
C LEU A 578 5.58 57.65 -73.89
N HIS A 579 6.01 57.94 -75.13
CA HIS A 579 5.69 57.29 -76.40
C HIS A 579 4.41 57.80 -77.08
N ASN A 580 4.52 58.10 -78.38
CA ASN A 580 3.50 58.69 -79.25
C ASN A 580 2.14 57.97 -79.19
N ALA A 581 1.30 58.33 -78.20
CA ALA A 581 -0.08 57.93 -78.10
C ALA A 581 -0.93 59.18 -77.88
N THR A 582 -1.61 59.62 -78.92
CA THR A 582 -2.87 60.35 -78.77
C THR A 582 -3.80 59.52 -77.89
N ALA A 583 -4.09 60.00 -76.68
CA ALA A 583 -5.03 59.43 -75.71
C ALA A 583 -4.79 57.95 -75.35
N TRP A 584 -4.07 57.71 -74.25
CA TRP A 584 -4.37 56.56 -73.40
C TRP A 584 -5.84 56.68 -73.00
N GLN A 585 -6.73 56.04 -73.75
CA GLN A 585 -8.12 55.94 -73.35
C GLN A 585 -8.14 54.99 -72.16
N ALA A 586 -8.91 55.35 -71.15
CA ALA A 586 -9.03 54.62 -69.91
C ALA A 586 -9.56 53.17 -70.05
N GLU A 587 -9.81 52.73 -71.28
CA GLU A 587 -10.22 51.38 -71.68
C GLU A 587 -9.07 50.35 -71.54
N ASP A 588 -7.81 50.77 -71.50
CA ASP A 588 -6.64 49.88 -71.41
C ASP A 588 -6.10 49.66 -69.99
N THR A 589 -6.80 50.14 -68.94
CA THR A 589 -6.39 49.96 -67.53
C THR A 589 -7.27 48.95 -66.81
N GLU A 590 -6.66 47.90 -66.30
CA GLU A 590 -7.33 46.82 -65.56
C GLU A 590 -6.75 46.71 -64.14
N LEU A 591 -7.61 46.62 -63.13
CA LEU A 591 -7.22 46.23 -61.78
C LEU A 591 -7.74 44.82 -61.52
N ILE A 592 -6.86 43.84 -61.44
CA ILE A 592 -7.23 42.41 -61.39
C ILE A 592 -6.87 41.83 -60.04
N ILE A 593 -7.81 41.10 -59.44
CA ILE A 593 -7.65 40.40 -58.17
C ILE A 593 -7.41 38.93 -58.43
N TYR A 594 -6.44 38.34 -57.74
CA TYR A 594 -6.04 36.95 -57.81
C TYR A 594 -6.04 36.31 -56.42
N ASN A 595 -6.34 35.02 -56.36
CA ASN A 595 -6.09 34.23 -55.15
C ASN A 595 -4.64 33.73 -55.09
N LEU A 596 -4.27 33.08 -53.98
CA LEU A 596 -2.95 32.46 -53.77
C LEU A 596 -2.52 31.45 -54.87
N LYS A 597 -3.47 30.87 -55.61
CA LYS A 597 -3.19 29.93 -56.72
C LYS A 597 -2.97 30.67 -58.05
N GLY A 598 -2.94 32.00 -58.06
CA GLY A 598 -2.84 32.82 -59.27
C GLY A 598 -4.11 32.82 -60.13
N GLN A 599 -5.23 32.29 -59.61
CA GLN A 599 -6.50 32.29 -60.34
C GLN A 599 -7.15 33.67 -60.24
N LYS A 600 -7.60 34.20 -61.37
CA LYS A 600 -8.33 35.47 -61.42
C LYS A 600 -9.65 35.36 -60.68
N ILE A 601 -9.83 36.21 -59.68
CA ILE A 601 -11.02 36.30 -58.82
C ILE A 601 -11.98 37.37 -59.30
N LYS A 602 -11.48 38.56 -59.62
CA LYS A 602 -12.31 39.68 -60.06
C LYS A 602 -11.52 40.70 -60.84
N THR A 603 -12.14 41.27 -61.87
CA THR A 603 -11.62 42.41 -62.61
C THR A 603 -12.40 43.65 -62.17
N LEU A 604 -11.68 44.64 -61.65
CA LEU A 604 -12.22 45.91 -61.25
C LEU A 604 -11.87 46.94 -62.31
N TYR A 605 -12.89 47.62 -62.83
CA TYR A 605 -12.75 48.63 -63.87
C TYR A 605 -12.85 50.02 -63.22
N PRO A 606 -11.73 50.74 -63.03
CA PRO A 606 -11.74 52.01 -62.32
C PRO A 606 -12.36 53.16 -63.13
N PHE A 607 -12.65 52.95 -64.42
CA PHE A 607 -12.92 54.00 -65.39
C PHE A 607 -14.24 53.81 -66.13
N PRO A 608 -15.30 54.53 -65.73
CA PRO A 608 -16.48 54.68 -66.57
C PRO A 608 -16.33 55.81 -67.62
N ASN A 609 -15.54 56.87 -67.34
CA ASN A 609 -15.56 58.14 -68.10
C ASN A 609 -14.18 58.85 -68.33
N GLY A 610 -13.05 58.13 -68.33
CA GLY A 610 -11.83 58.62 -69.01
C GLY A 610 -10.98 59.77 -68.41
N SER A 611 -11.04 60.06 -67.11
CA SER A 611 -10.30 61.20 -66.51
C SER A 611 -9.04 60.79 -65.71
N LEU A 612 -7.90 61.47 -65.91
CA LEU A 612 -6.64 61.27 -65.17
C LEU A 612 -6.73 61.76 -63.70
N GLY A 613 -5.85 61.27 -62.81
CA GLY A 613 -5.70 61.65 -61.39
C GLY A 613 -5.43 60.45 -60.45
N THR A 614 -5.36 60.70 -59.14
CA THR A 614 -5.44 59.66 -58.11
C THR A 614 -6.86 59.10 -58.05
N ARG A 615 -6.97 57.77 -57.95
CA ARG A 615 -8.19 56.98 -58.02
C ARG A 615 -8.21 55.94 -56.93
N GLU A 616 -9.42 55.61 -56.53
CA GLU A 616 -9.72 54.65 -55.48
C GLU A 616 -10.79 53.70 -56.00
N VAL A 617 -10.59 52.39 -55.82
CA VAL A 617 -11.53 51.36 -56.22
C VAL A 617 -11.76 50.42 -55.05
N VAL A 618 -13.02 50.24 -54.68
CA VAL A 618 -13.39 49.38 -53.56
C VAL A 618 -13.52 47.94 -54.04
N TRP A 619 -12.87 47.02 -53.33
CA TRP A 619 -13.18 45.61 -53.40
C TRP A 619 -13.84 45.16 -52.10
N ASN A 620 -14.99 44.49 -52.22
CA ASN A 620 -15.80 44.02 -51.10
C ASN A 620 -15.66 42.50 -50.84
N GLY A 621 -14.53 41.90 -51.22
CA GLY A 621 -14.27 40.48 -50.95
C GLY A 621 -15.20 39.53 -51.74
N THR A 622 -15.55 39.88 -52.99
CA THR A 622 -16.39 39.05 -53.87
C THR A 622 -15.69 38.66 -55.18
N ASP A 623 -16.14 37.58 -55.83
CA ASP A 623 -15.69 37.15 -57.16
C ASP A 623 -16.46 37.86 -58.32
N GLU A 624 -16.18 37.49 -59.57
CA GLU A 624 -16.89 37.97 -60.77
C GLU A 624 -18.41 37.69 -60.76
N ASN A 625 -18.87 36.66 -60.03
CA ASN A 625 -20.28 36.33 -59.86
C ASN A 625 -20.93 37.02 -58.64
N ASN A 626 -20.21 37.98 -58.03
CA ASN A 626 -20.56 38.67 -56.80
C ASN A 626 -20.76 37.74 -55.59
N GLN A 627 -20.15 36.55 -55.60
CA GLN A 627 -20.14 35.64 -54.46
C GLN A 627 -18.99 35.98 -53.51
N PRO A 628 -19.19 35.94 -52.18
CA PRO A 628 -18.11 36.16 -51.22
C PRO A 628 -16.99 35.14 -51.37
N VAL A 629 -15.74 35.60 -51.36
CA VAL A 629 -14.57 34.72 -51.36
C VAL A 629 -14.15 34.35 -49.93
N SER A 630 -13.27 33.34 -49.81
CA SER A 630 -12.81 32.88 -48.49
C SER A 630 -11.81 33.85 -47.86
N SER A 631 -11.69 33.89 -46.54
CA SER A 631 -10.62 34.64 -45.87
C SER A 631 -9.25 34.11 -46.32
N GLY A 632 -8.26 34.99 -46.36
CA GLY A 632 -6.91 34.64 -46.79
C GLY A 632 -6.23 35.73 -47.60
N ILE A 633 -5.06 35.37 -48.13
CA ILE A 633 -4.22 36.28 -48.91
C ILE A 633 -4.74 36.37 -50.34
N TYR A 634 -4.83 37.60 -50.84
CA TYR A 634 -5.14 37.91 -52.22
C TYR A 634 -4.08 38.86 -52.78
N PHE A 635 -3.93 38.85 -54.10
CA PHE A 635 -3.07 39.78 -54.82
C PHE A 635 -3.95 40.66 -55.70
N TYR A 636 -3.66 41.95 -55.74
CA TYR A 636 -4.28 42.88 -56.69
C TYR A 636 -3.20 43.46 -57.60
N GLN A 637 -3.47 43.43 -58.89
CA GLN A 637 -2.54 43.81 -59.95
C GLN A 637 -3.14 44.97 -60.75
N LEU A 638 -2.44 46.09 -60.80
CA LEU A 638 -2.73 47.18 -61.73
C LEU A 638 -1.99 46.89 -63.05
N LYS A 639 -2.74 46.83 -64.15
CA LYS A 639 -2.21 46.62 -65.49
C LYS A 639 -2.64 47.77 -66.41
N ILE A 640 -1.70 48.30 -67.19
CA ILE A 640 -1.97 49.36 -68.18
C ILE A 640 -1.38 48.89 -69.51
N GLY A 641 -2.26 48.48 -70.43
CA GLY A 641 -1.89 47.87 -71.71
C GLY A 641 -0.85 46.75 -71.55
N ASN A 642 0.17 46.76 -72.41
CA ASN A 642 1.32 45.83 -72.34
C ASN A 642 2.57 46.46 -71.71
N GLN A 643 2.45 47.64 -71.10
CA GLN A 643 3.61 48.47 -70.73
C GLN A 643 3.80 48.61 -69.22
N TYR A 644 2.75 48.42 -68.42
CA TYR A 644 2.83 48.50 -66.97
C TYR A 644 2.09 47.35 -66.30
N SER A 645 2.72 46.74 -65.30
CA SER A 645 2.08 45.79 -64.40
C SER A 645 2.71 45.87 -63.01
N GLU A 646 1.90 46.17 -61.99
CA GLU A 646 2.35 46.21 -60.60
C GLU A 646 1.36 45.43 -59.72
N THR A 647 1.87 44.53 -58.88
CA THR A 647 1.06 43.66 -58.02
C THR A 647 1.39 43.90 -56.55
N LYS A 648 0.36 44.01 -55.70
CA LYS A 648 0.51 44.10 -54.25
C LYS A 648 -0.38 43.07 -53.54
N ARG A 649 -0.03 42.73 -52.30
CA ARG A 649 -0.76 41.75 -51.47
C ARG A 649 -1.77 42.41 -50.55
N MET A 650 -2.87 41.72 -50.27
CA MET A 650 -3.88 42.10 -49.28
C MET A 650 -4.39 40.89 -48.49
N LEU A 651 -4.79 41.11 -47.24
CA LEU A 651 -5.31 40.08 -46.35
C LEU A 651 -6.80 40.34 -46.05
N LEU A 652 -7.67 39.44 -46.51
CA LEU A 652 -9.09 39.45 -46.19
C LEU A 652 -9.33 38.62 -44.92
N LEU A 653 -9.87 39.27 -43.88
CA LEU A 653 -10.39 38.63 -42.67
C LEU A 653 -11.91 38.52 -42.79
N LYS A 654 -12.50 37.46 -42.22
CA LYS A 654 -13.95 37.38 -42.04
C LYS A 654 -14.32 37.76 -40.62
#